data_AF-A0A507EMC4-F1
#
_entry.id   AF-A0A507EMC4-F1
#
_cell.length_a   1.000
_cell.length_b   1.000
_cell.length_c   1.000
_cell.angle_alpha   90.00
_cell.angle_beta   90.00
_cell.angle_gamma   90.00
#
_symmetry.space_group_name_H-M   'P 1'
#
loop_
_entity.id
_entity.type
_entity.pdbx_description
1 polymer ?
#
loop_
_entity_poly.entity_id
_entity_poly.type
_entity_poly.pdbx_seq_one_letter_code
_entity_poly.pdbx_strand_id
1 'polypeptide(L)'
;MKSLFSLDECPPCFDCHLTSFQCQHNATCSDANGKCDCAVHGLGGDACETPLCNSLAVPHERRHAKPNDAKYCSCDEGWSGNTCNVCMNDQVCAPLVQDGDGGTNSRCYTSTTPVLENHIASKIDVGEIDEGVVRNLKRPAEVTFTCNKETASCNFQFWVEGSESFYCGMSKCAFTRKEAHDRNSSVVACEHLDCKCLPGKILCGEPGSIDLSDWMKDPDEGPTGPATVTCDEGYAGAMNHSCRLQEPHMTTLVRLISKEDYFALSCDAGQCLHYTQIPGYTRPGLKNAFSPLVIGILMATGLGLALAIFGAIFFLQNRRESLENVNSVGAIALPDETDEDIALARDERAAHGRALMAGHVPCSVGFLDVGYSLSPTSLRAQFRQSRMFGGFLQYFGRRRRAVEIIDDDDRSSLLGNSDSGRNENGDSSNNAIRSSGTILTGIHGSIQPGQILAIMGGSGAGKTTFLDILAQRNKTGTVHGKILINGKPMASDEYKRITGYVDQEDALMPTQTVYEAILHSALLRLPRSMTYAAKLKRVHETMLELDILGIAHHRIGNSFGGTGRGISGGEKRRVSIACELVTSPSILFLDEPTSGLDAYNAHNVVECLSQLAKVYHRTVVFTIHQPRSDIFSLFDQLILIAKGRLVYSGPADEAIDHFAAMGYPVPLGFNVADYLIDLTMHALDDPTEEEAISILTGNAEPGGDVPSDIITETPTRVTAQNLFDQFAAPPSDSESPIRASLSRPIPVSNADEFPNWGSTSPDRATGVQIPTNFEGAAEVWSSRDVTDNLSASPNRVSESGLRHRTSQPPALVFATENVGLGRNTLRNNSSSHRAGQAQRQIPHLMKNVSLQRLVTEYSKSLILSKIRYEVMESVASASADDVSSSSPADGQSTQGLRRTRSISSFVSLNTTSVIRAADGKKRATGFQQFMILNSRTFKNLYRNPALLATHYMISLCVAAICSGLFWKVKDDIGGFQNRMGLFFFVCALFGFSAISGMQVFSAERPIFVRERANGYYRPITYYMSKILFEFLPLRIIPPLIFGLICYHMIGLRSEEVSFFLKFLLVLVLFNLTASACCMMLAIMFRNGSQATLLATLLMLFEMLFGGLLLNRGTVPPWANWLQVLSFFNAAMEALIVNEVDGLTLYETKYGLSIDVPGAVILQTFGFDARAFWKDVIVLAGMNVGFLVLGGLWLQLFVRERK
;
A
#
# COMPACT_ATOMS: atom_id res chain seq x y z
N MET A 1 -81.89 60.27 -41.36
CA MET A 1 -80.56 59.72 -41.72
C MET A 1 -79.86 60.70 -42.66
N LYS A 2 -78.51 60.70 -42.68
CA LYS A 2 -77.66 61.57 -43.53
C LYS A 2 -77.66 63.08 -43.19
N SER A 3 -77.26 63.39 -41.95
CA SER A 3 -76.46 64.58 -41.63
C SER A 3 -75.55 64.23 -40.43
N LEU A 4 -74.49 65.03 -40.22
CA LEU A 4 -73.32 64.80 -39.36
C LEU A 4 -72.21 63.93 -39.99
N PHE A 5 -70.97 64.40 -39.80
CA PHE A 5 -69.68 63.89 -40.30
C PHE A 5 -69.48 63.89 -41.83
N SER A 6 -68.97 65.02 -42.32
CA SER A 6 -68.01 65.08 -43.44
C SER A 6 -66.71 64.35 -43.07
N LEU A 7 -65.86 64.05 -44.06
CA LEU A 7 -64.71 63.14 -43.92
C LEU A 7 -63.36 63.88 -44.10
N ASP A 8 -63.36 65.19 -43.86
CA ASP A 8 -62.29 66.11 -44.27
C ASP A 8 -61.46 66.67 -43.09
N GLU A 9 -61.81 66.37 -41.83
CA GLU A 9 -61.10 66.83 -40.63
C GLU A 9 -60.73 65.66 -39.69
N CYS A 10 -59.81 64.80 -40.14
CA CYS A 10 -58.96 64.05 -39.22
C CYS A 10 -57.70 64.88 -38.96
N PRO A 11 -57.34 65.21 -37.70
CA PRO A 11 -56.05 65.83 -37.43
C PRO A 11 -54.92 64.88 -37.86
N PRO A 12 -53.76 65.38 -38.33
CA PRO A 12 -52.64 64.54 -38.69
C PRO A 12 -52.17 63.73 -37.47
N CYS A 13 -51.78 62.47 -37.71
CA CYS A 13 -51.10 61.67 -36.69
C CYS A 13 -49.83 62.39 -36.23
N PHE A 14 -49.47 62.23 -34.95
CA PHE A 14 -48.22 62.77 -34.43
C PHE A 14 -47.04 62.14 -35.19
N ASP A 15 -46.19 63.00 -35.76
CA ASP A 15 -44.94 62.65 -36.42
C ASP A 15 -43.94 63.79 -36.16
N CYS A 16 -42.94 63.56 -35.32
CA CYS A 16 -41.95 64.56 -34.93
C CYS A 16 -40.97 65.00 -36.03
N HIS A 17 -41.03 64.39 -37.22
CA HIS A 17 -40.34 64.91 -38.40
C HIS A 17 -41.10 66.07 -39.08
N LEU A 18 -42.38 66.30 -38.72
CA LEU A 18 -43.18 67.41 -39.22
C LEU A 18 -43.02 68.65 -38.32
N THR A 19 -42.80 69.83 -38.92
CA THR A 19 -42.54 71.08 -38.17
C THR A 19 -43.66 71.53 -37.22
N SER A 20 -44.87 70.98 -37.37
CA SER A 20 -46.03 71.20 -36.49
C SER A 20 -46.01 70.35 -35.20
N PHE A 21 -45.16 69.34 -35.11
CA PHE A 21 -45.02 68.44 -33.96
C PHE A 21 -43.57 68.45 -33.48
N GLN A 22 -43.35 68.84 -32.23
CA GLN A 22 -41.99 68.97 -31.66
C GLN A 22 -41.87 68.13 -30.39
N CYS A 23 -40.77 67.39 -30.29
CA CYS A 23 -40.43 66.63 -29.10
C CYS A 23 -40.14 67.57 -27.93
N GLN A 24 -40.81 67.33 -26.80
CA GLN A 24 -40.56 68.04 -25.56
C GLN A 24 -39.36 67.45 -24.82
N HIS A 25 -38.88 68.17 -23.80
CA HIS A 25 -37.80 67.75 -22.90
C HIS A 25 -36.49 67.37 -23.61
N ASN A 26 -36.27 67.95 -24.81
CA ASN A 26 -35.18 67.66 -25.73
C ASN A 26 -35.03 66.16 -26.07
N ALA A 27 -36.14 65.41 -26.06
CA ALA A 27 -36.21 64.05 -26.56
C ALA A 27 -35.85 63.98 -28.05
N THR A 28 -35.18 62.90 -28.46
CA THR A 28 -34.83 62.67 -29.87
C THR A 28 -36.03 62.16 -30.65
N CYS A 29 -36.24 62.67 -31.87
CA CYS A 29 -37.24 62.11 -32.78
C CYS A 29 -36.76 60.77 -33.33
N SER A 30 -37.61 59.74 -33.29
CA SER A 30 -37.25 58.36 -33.62
C SER A 30 -37.56 58.04 -35.08
N ASP A 31 -36.51 57.95 -35.92
CA ASP A 31 -36.57 57.64 -37.36
C ASP A 31 -37.40 56.38 -37.70
N ALA A 32 -37.60 55.48 -36.73
CA ALA A 32 -38.29 54.21 -36.91
C ALA A 32 -39.82 54.28 -36.79
N ASN A 33 -40.37 55.31 -36.13
CA ASN A 33 -41.81 55.37 -35.82
C ASN A 33 -42.43 56.79 -35.77
N GLY A 34 -41.65 57.86 -35.94
CA GLY A 34 -42.13 59.25 -35.90
C GLY A 34 -42.51 59.77 -34.50
N LYS A 35 -42.16 59.03 -33.44
CA LYS A 35 -42.42 59.43 -32.04
C LYS A 35 -41.14 59.91 -31.36
N CYS A 36 -41.32 60.61 -30.24
CA CYS A 36 -40.21 61.11 -29.44
C CYS A 36 -39.71 60.04 -28.46
N ASP A 37 -38.41 59.75 -28.47
CA ASP A 37 -37.76 58.85 -27.52
C ASP A 37 -37.50 59.60 -26.19
N CYS A 38 -38.38 59.40 -25.22
CA CYS A 38 -38.43 60.17 -23.97
C CYS A 38 -37.27 59.87 -23.02
N ALA A 39 -36.15 60.58 -23.23
CA ALA A 39 -34.92 60.46 -22.45
C ALA A 39 -35.05 60.79 -20.94
N VAL A 40 -36.16 61.40 -20.51
CA VAL A 40 -36.43 61.71 -19.09
C VAL A 40 -37.31 60.62 -18.47
N HIS A 41 -36.73 59.82 -17.58
CA HIS A 41 -37.45 58.76 -16.88
C HIS A 41 -38.57 59.32 -15.98
N GLY A 42 -39.82 59.10 -16.43
CA GLY A 42 -41.04 59.61 -15.79
C GLY A 42 -41.99 60.35 -16.74
N LEU A 43 -41.60 60.58 -17.99
CA LEU A 43 -42.43 61.19 -19.05
C LEU A 43 -42.73 60.22 -20.19
N GLY A 44 -43.84 60.44 -20.90
CA GLY A 44 -44.29 59.63 -22.03
C GLY A 44 -45.38 60.31 -22.86
N GLY A 45 -46.07 59.52 -23.68
CA GLY A 45 -46.92 60.04 -24.76
C GLY A 45 -46.07 60.46 -25.96
N ASP A 46 -46.69 60.61 -27.13
CA ASP A 46 -45.95 60.66 -28.41
C ASP A 46 -45.00 61.86 -28.54
N ALA A 47 -45.29 62.96 -27.84
CA ALA A 47 -44.46 64.18 -27.74
C ALA A 47 -43.57 64.26 -26.48
N CYS A 48 -43.59 63.24 -25.61
CA CYS A 48 -43.01 63.23 -24.25
C CYS A 48 -43.61 64.20 -23.21
N GLU A 49 -44.75 64.82 -23.51
CA GLU A 49 -45.38 65.85 -22.66
C GLU A 49 -46.25 65.33 -21.49
N THR A 50 -46.47 64.01 -21.37
CA THR A 50 -47.38 63.44 -20.35
C THR A 50 -46.62 62.76 -19.19
N PRO A 51 -46.90 63.11 -17.92
CA PRO A 51 -46.29 62.46 -16.77
C PRO A 51 -46.81 61.03 -16.61
N LEU A 52 -45.89 60.09 -16.38
CA LEU A 52 -46.16 58.68 -16.10
C LEU A 52 -46.16 58.44 -14.59
N CYS A 53 -47.18 57.75 -14.10
CA CYS A 53 -47.31 57.30 -12.72
C CYS A 53 -46.75 55.87 -12.54
N ASN A 54 -47.01 55.22 -11.40
CA ASN A 54 -46.32 53.99 -10.93
C ASN A 54 -44.81 54.17 -10.74
N SER A 55 -44.19 53.22 -10.05
CA SER A 55 -42.75 53.12 -9.83
C SER A 55 -41.91 53.05 -11.10
N LEU A 56 -40.66 53.52 -11.01
CA LEU A 56 -39.63 53.29 -12.04
C LEU A 56 -39.30 51.80 -12.24
N ALA A 57 -39.57 50.97 -11.23
CA ALA A 57 -39.47 49.50 -11.30
C ALA A 57 -40.42 48.85 -12.33
N VAL A 58 -41.50 49.53 -12.73
CA VAL A 58 -42.34 49.10 -13.86
C VAL A 58 -41.69 49.60 -15.16
N PRO A 59 -41.41 48.72 -16.14
CA PRO A 59 -40.88 49.13 -17.45
C PRO A 59 -41.72 50.23 -18.09
N HIS A 60 -41.04 51.21 -18.69
CA HIS A 60 -41.61 52.49 -19.17
C HIS A 60 -42.92 52.33 -19.94
N GLU A 61 -42.96 51.44 -20.94
CA GLU A 61 -44.15 51.11 -21.75
C GLU A 61 -45.40 50.65 -20.96
N ARG A 62 -45.20 50.16 -19.73
CA ARG A 62 -46.26 49.64 -18.84
C ARG A 62 -46.59 50.60 -17.69
N ARG A 63 -45.95 51.76 -17.62
CA ARG A 63 -46.34 52.85 -16.72
C ARG A 63 -47.51 53.61 -17.33
N HIS A 64 -48.50 53.97 -16.52
CA HIS A 64 -49.71 54.63 -16.99
C HIS A 64 -49.55 56.15 -16.95
N ALA A 65 -50.05 56.86 -17.97
CA ALA A 65 -50.11 58.32 -17.95
C ALA A 65 -51.06 58.82 -16.86
N LYS A 66 -50.73 59.96 -16.23
CA LYS A 66 -51.55 60.57 -15.19
C LYS A 66 -52.98 60.84 -15.69
N PRO A 67 -54.03 60.34 -15.00
CA PRO A 67 -55.41 60.59 -15.41
C PRO A 67 -55.75 62.08 -15.45
N ASN A 68 -56.56 62.51 -16.43
CA ASN A 68 -56.91 63.93 -16.61
C ASN A 68 -57.62 64.55 -15.39
N ASP A 69 -58.39 63.75 -14.64
CA ASP A 69 -59.07 64.19 -13.41
C ASP A 69 -58.14 64.22 -12.17
N ALA A 70 -56.91 63.69 -12.28
CA ALA A 70 -55.95 63.56 -11.19
C ALA A 70 -54.92 64.70 -11.21
N LYS A 71 -54.89 65.49 -10.13
CA LYS A 71 -53.92 66.58 -9.95
C LYS A 71 -52.49 66.05 -9.87
N TYR A 72 -52.26 65.01 -9.06
CA TYR A 72 -50.96 64.38 -8.82
C TYR A 72 -50.96 62.93 -9.30
N CYS A 73 -49.76 62.36 -9.56
CA CYS A 73 -49.61 60.93 -9.80
C CYS A 73 -49.83 60.10 -8.53
N SER A 74 -50.31 58.86 -8.72
CA SER A 74 -50.24 57.82 -7.68
C SER A 74 -48.94 57.03 -7.87
N CYS A 75 -48.12 56.97 -6.83
CA CYS A 75 -46.88 56.19 -6.82
C CYS A 75 -47.07 54.88 -6.05
N ASP A 76 -46.27 53.86 -6.38
CA ASP A 76 -46.23 52.61 -5.61
C ASP A 76 -45.52 52.84 -4.26
N GLU A 77 -45.76 51.98 -3.28
CA GLU A 77 -45.14 52.12 -1.95
C GLU A 77 -43.60 52.17 -2.04
N GLY A 78 -43.00 53.18 -1.41
CA GLY A 78 -41.56 53.43 -1.46
C GLY A 78 -41.08 54.32 -2.62
N TRP A 79 -41.99 54.87 -3.45
CA TRP A 79 -41.67 55.88 -4.47
C TRP A 79 -42.33 57.23 -4.19
N SER A 80 -41.68 58.30 -4.63
CA SER A 80 -42.13 59.69 -4.47
C SER A 80 -41.75 60.54 -5.70
N GLY A 81 -42.15 61.82 -5.66
CA GLY A 81 -41.96 62.81 -6.73
C GLY A 81 -43.08 62.83 -7.77
N ASN A 82 -43.17 63.94 -8.51
CA ASN A 82 -44.29 64.26 -9.41
C ASN A 82 -44.47 63.24 -10.55
N THR A 83 -43.40 62.53 -10.91
CA THR A 83 -43.35 61.43 -11.88
C THR A 83 -42.87 60.11 -11.26
N CYS A 84 -43.06 59.92 -9.94
CA CYS A 84 -42.81 58.67 -9.20
C CYS A 84 -41.42 58.03 -9.43
N ASN A 85 -40.39 58.86 -9.60
CA ASN A 85 -39.03 58.45 -9.94
C ASN A 85 -38.03 58.56 -8.77
N VAL A 86 -38.41 59.15 -7.63
CA VAL A 86 -37.55 59.24 -6.44
C VAL A 86 -37.78 58.02 -5.55
N CYS A 87 -36.74 57.21 -5.30
CA CYS A 87 -36.83 56.10 -4.35
C CYS A 87 -36.81 56.61 -2.89
N MET A 88 -37.56 55.97 -2.00
CA MET A 88 -37.65 56.31 -0.57
C MET A 88 -37.11 55.21 0.36
N ASN A 89 -36.88 53.99 -0.14
CA ASN A 89 -36.34 52.88 0.64
C ASN A 89 -35.51 51.93 -0.23
N ASP A 90 -34.69 51.07 0.40
CA ASP A 90 -33.82 50.13 -0.34
C ASP A 90 -34.59 49.08 -1.14
N GLN A 91 -35.74 48.62 -0.63
CA GLN A 91 -36.46 47.46 -1.18
C GLN A 91 -37.03 47.73 -2.58
N VAL A 92 -37.40 48.98 -2.88
CA VAL A 92 -37.90 49.34 -4.23
C VAL A 92 -36.82 49.33 -5.32
N CYS A 93 -35.54 49.32 -4.95
CA CYS A 93 -34.44 49.27 -5.92
C CYS A 93 -34.11 47.86 -6.42
N ALA A 94 -34.66 46.82 -5.79
CA ALA A 94 -34.42 45.41 -6.08
C ALA A 94 -34.57 45.01 -7.58
N PRO A 95 -35.62 45.42 -8.32
CA PRO A 95 -35.79 45.04 -9.73
C PRO A 95 -35.00 45.92 -10.71
N LEU A 96 -34.42 47.04 -10.27
CA LEU A 96 -33.67 47.97 -11.12
C LEU A 96 -32.17 47.65 -11.16
N VAL A 97 -31.63 47.09 -10.08
CA VAL A 97 -30.23 46.64 -10.00
C VAL A 97 -30.17 45.17 -10.42
N GLN A 98 -29.93 44.93 -11.72
CA GLN A 98 -29.94 43.58 -12.31
C GLN A 98 -28.67 42.77 -11.99
N ASP A 99 -28.49 42.41 -10.72
CA ASP A 99 -27.66 41.28 -10.29
C ASP A 99 -28.57 40.11 -9.87
N GLY A 100 -28.22 38.89 -10.25
CA GLY A 100 -29.11 37.71 -10.21
C GLY A 100 -29.57 37.19 -8.84
N ASP A 101 -29.26 37.92 -7.76
CA ASP A 101 -29.43 37.52 -6.36
C ASP A 101 -30.69 38.12 -5.69
N GLY A 102 -31.72 38.46 -6.47
CA GLY A 102 -33.03 38.87 -5.96
C GLY A 102 -33.06 40.26 -5.30
N GLY A 103 -32.10 41.13 -5.59
CA GLY A 103 -32.14 42.55 -5.20
C GLY A 103 -31.68 42.87 -3.77
N THR A 104 -31.23 41.89 -2.99
CA THR A 104 -30.59 42.08 -1.66
C THR A 104 -29.39 43.04 -1.69
N ASN A 105 -28.75 43.12 -2.85
CA ASN A 105 -27.58 43.95 -3.16
C ASN A 105 -27.93 45.37 -3.66
N SER A 106 -29.22 45.71 -3.79
CA SER A 106 -29.67 47.05 -4.17
C SER A 106 -29.81 47.98 -2.95
N ARG A 107 -29.61 49.29 -3.15
CA ARG A 107 -29.81 50.33 -2.14
C ARG A 107 -30.38 51.60 -2.77
N CYS A 108 -31.23 52.31 -2.03
CA CYS A 108 -31.68 53.65 -2.39
C CYS A 108 -30.74 54.67 -1.75
N TYR A 109 -29.90 55.29 -2.57
CA TYR A 109 -28.91 56.27 -2.13
C TYR A 109 -29.54 57.67 -2.17
N THR A 110 -30.01 58.14 -1.01
CA THR A 110 -30.80 59.39 -0.83
C THR A 110 -29.97 60.68 -0.82
N SER A 111 -28.74 60.64 -1.33
CA SER A 111 -27.90 61.84 -1.50
C SER A 111 -28.36 62.65 -2.71
N THR A 112 -28.21 63.95 -2.62
CA THR A 112 -28.43 64.88 -3.74
C THR A 112 -27.34 64.79 -4.82
N THR A 113 -26.20 64.16 -4.53
CA THR A 113 -25.09 63.98 -5.49
C THR A 113 -25.32 62.76 -6.41
N PRO A 114 -25.32 62.89 -7.75
CA PRO A 114 -25.47 61.75 -8.64
C PRO A 114 -24.23 60.84 -8.67
N VAL A 115 -24.50 59.54 -8.69
CA VAL A 115 -23.55 58.43 -8.85
C VAL A 115 -23.76 57.76 -10.21
N LEU A 116 -25.01 57.55 -10.60
CA LEU A 116 -25.44 57.19 -11.96
C LEU A 116 -26.41 58.26 -12.48
N GLU A 117 -27.71 58.09 -12.19
CA GLU A 117 -28.76 59.09 -12.43
C GLU A 117 -29.52 59.34 -11.13
N ASN A 118 -29.77 60.61 -10.79
CA ASN A 118 -30.42 61.00 -9.54
C ASN A 118 -31.67 61.82 -9.80
N HIS A 119 -32.76 61.43 -9.15
CA HIS A 119 -34.03 62.15 -9.18
C HIS A 119 -34.23 62.89 -7.85
N ILE A 120 -34.62 64.15 -7.94
CA ILE A 120 -34.88 65.03 -6.79
C ILE A 120 -36.25 65.67 -6.99
N ALA A 121 -37.13 65.53 -6.01
CA ALA A 121 -38.44 66.18 -5.97
C ALA A 121 -38.45 67.23 -4.86
N SER A 122 -38.91 68.44 -5.20
CA SER A 122 -38.69 69.62 -4.38
C SER A 122 -39.98 70.41 -4.20
N LYS A 123 -40.25 70.86 -2.98
CA LYS A 123 -41.30 71.84 -2.68
C LYS A 123 -40.66 73.20 -2.45
N ILE A 124 -41.25 74.25 -3.02
CA ILE A 124 -40.76 75.62 -2.83
C ILE A 124 -41.10 76.04 -1.39
N ASP A 125 -40.07 76.35 -0.60
CA ASP A 125 -40.22 76.75 0.79
C ASP A 125 -40.55 78.25 0.86
N VAL A 126 -41.86 78.54 0.76
CA VAL A 126 -42.40 79.88 1.01
C VAL A 126 -42.49 80.06 2.53
N GLY A 127 -41.37 80.51 3.11
CA GLY A 127 -41.24 80.78 4.54
C GLY A 127 -42.22 81.83 5.09
N GLU A 128 -42.15 82.12 6.40
CA GLU A 128 -43.19 82.85 7.14
C GLU A 128 -43.63 84.18 6.49
N ILE A 129 -44.79 84.08 5.83
CA ILE A 129 -45.83 85.08 5.50
C ILE A 129 -45.39 86.56 5.45
N ASP A 130 -45.49 87.15 4.26
CA ASP A 130 -45.66 88.60 4.09
C ASP A 130 -46.69 88.84 2.98
N GLU A 131 -47.78 89.54 3.28
CA GLU A 131 -49.06 89.44 2.53
C GLU A 131 -49.10 90.21 1.19
N GLY A 132 -47.94 90.59 0.63
CA GLY A 132 -47.84 91.55 -0.47
C GLY A 132 -48.19 91.05 -1.87
N VAL A 133 -47.63 89.90 -2.31
CA VAL A 133 -47.55 89.56 -3.76
C VAL A 133 -48.08 88.17 -4.12
N VAL A 134 -48.01 87.18 -3.21
CA VAL A 134 -48.37 85.77 -3.50
C VAL A 134 -49.90 85.55 -3.48
N ARG A 135 -50.62 86.19 -4.41
CA ARG A 135 -52.09 86.08 -4.53
C ARG A 135 -52.60 85.51 -5.86
N ASN A 136 -51.74 85.42 -6.88
CA ASN A 136 -52.07 84.84 -8.19
C ASN A 136 -51.77 83.34 -8.24
N LEU A 137 -50.68 82.87 -7.60
CA LEU A 137 -50.45 81.45 -7.33
C LEU A 137 -51.18 81.02 -6.05
N LYS A 138 -52.50 80.82 -6.14
CA LYS A 138 -53.30 80.07 -5.13
C LYS A 138 -53.11 78.56 -5.21
N ARG A 139 -52.09 78.11 -5.93
CA ARG A 139 -51.77 76.72 -6.28
C ARG A 139 -50.36 76.42 -5.74
N PRO A 140 -50.12 75.26 -5.10
CA PRO A 140 -48.77 74.89 -4.68
C PRO A 140 -47.86 74.72 -5.90
N ALA A 141 -46.60 75.16 -5.77
CA ALA A 141 -45.58 75.08 -6.80
C ALA A 141 -44.43 74.18 -6.33
N GLU A 142 -43.94 73.36 -7.25
CA GLU A 142 -43.02 72.25 -7.01
C GLU A 142 -41.98 72.18 -8.14
N VAL A 143 -40.81 71.62 -7.85
CA VAL A 143 -39.69 71.54 -8.80
C VAL A 143 -39.12 70.13 -8.80
N THR A 144 -38.93 69.53 -9.97
CA THR A 144 -38.14 68.30 -10.10
C THR A 144 -36.82 68.57 -10.80
N PHE A 145 -35.77 67.90 -10.33
CA PHE A 145 -34.48 67.78 -11.03
C PHE A 145 -34.23 66.31 -11.34
N THR A 146 -33.74 66.01 -12.53
CA THR A 146 -33.18 64.69 -12.87
C THR A 146 -31.80 64.91 -13.48
N CYS A 147 -30.76 64.39 -12.84
CA CYS A 147 -29.36 64.61 -13.23
C CYS A 147 -28.65 63.28 -13.51
N ASN A 148 -28.13 63.12 -14.73
CA ASN A 148 -27.36 61.96 -15.15
C ASN A 148 -25.87 62.31 -15.21
N LYS A 149 -25.05 61.48 -14.56
CA LYS A 149 -23.61 61.69 -14.38
C LYS A 149 -22.79 61.34 -15.62
N GLU A 150 -23.22 60.35 -16.39
CA GLU A 150 -22.48 59.86 -17.55
C GLU A 150 -22.63 60.82 -18.74
N THR A 151 -23.83 61.37 -18.95
CA THR A 151 -24.11 62.38 -19.98
C THR A 151 -23.73 63.81 -19.57
N ALA A 152 -23.34 64.03 -18.30
CA ALA A 152 -23.08 65.34 -17.71
C ALA A 152 -24.21 66.36 -17.96
N SER A 153 -25.46 65.92 -17.76
CA SER A 153 -26.66 66.72 -18.01
C SER A 153 -27.65 66.64 -16.85
N CYS A 154 -28.51 67.66 -16.74
CA CYS A 154 -29.65 67.68 -15.84
C CYS A 154 -30.88 68.21 -16.57
N ASN A 155 -32.07 67.82 -16.12
CA ASN A 155 -33.34 68.40 -16.53
C ASN A 155 -34.04 68.99 -15.31
N PHE A 156 -34.40 70.26 -15.40
CA PHE A 156 -35.21 71.00 -14.43
C PHE A 156 -36.65 71.08 -14.96
N GLN A 157 -37.65 70.93 -14.09
CA GLN A 157 -39.06 71.08 -14.44
C GLN A 157 -39.81 71.84 -13.35
N PHE A 158 -40.64 72.81 -13.76
CA PHE A 158 -41.46 73.60 -12.85
C PHE A 158 -42.93 73.16 -12.93
N TRP A 159 -43.49 72.78 -11.78
CA TRP A 159 -44.83 72.24 -11.65
C TRP A 159 -45.70 73.16 -10.79
N VAL A 160 -46.99 73.23 -11.11
CA VAL A 160 -48.00 73.94 -10.33
C VAL A 160 -49.26 73.08 -10.27
N GLU A 161 -49.75 72.80 -9.05
CA GLU A 161 -50.89 71.91 -8.79
C GLU A 161 -50.76 70.52 -9.49
N GLY A 162 -49.51 70.05 -9.66
CA GLY A 162 -49.18 68.79 -10.33
C GLY A 162 -49.26 68.81 -11.87
N SER A 163 -49.45 69.96 -12.52
CA SER A 163 -49.18 70.14 -13.96
C SER A 163 -47.82 70.79 -14.16
N GLU A 164 -47.04 70.26 -15.10
CA GLU A 164 -45.85 70.95 -15.60
C GLU A 164 -46.26 72.26 -16.29
N SER A 165 -45.42 73.28 -16.13
CA SER A 165 -45.58 74.63 -16.72
C SER A 165 -44.49 74.86 -17.76
N PHE A 166 -43.23 74.70 -17.36
CA PHE A 166 -42.06 74.81 -18.23
C PHE A 166 -40.94 73.88 -17.74
N TYR A 167 -40.02 73.54 -18.63
CA TYR A 167 -38.84 72.74 -18.33
C TYR A 167 -37.58 73.44 -18.86
N CYS A 168 -36.42 73.05 -18.32
CA CYS A 168 -35.12 73.46 -18.84
C CYS A 168 -34.14 72.30 -18.91
N GLY A 169 -33.56 72.08 -20.09
CA GLY A 169 -32.43 71.18 -20.28
C GLY A 169 -31.13 71.88 -19.87
N MET A 170 -30.29 71.20 -19.09
CA MET A 170 -29.00 71.69 -18.61
C MET A 170 -27.89 70.77 -19.12
N SER A 171 -26.81 71.35 -19.65
CA SER A 171 -25.68 70.55 -20.18
C SER A 171 -24.33 71.04 -19.68
N LYS A 172 -23.33 70.15 -19.75
CA LYS A 172 -22.00 70.30 -19.15
C LYS A 172 -22.07 70.55 -17.63
N CYS A 173 -22.84 69.72 -16.93
CA CYS A 173 -23.01 69.80 -15.50
C CYS A 173 -21.82 69.17 -14.75
N ALA A 174 -21.18 69.96 -13.88
CA ALA A 174 -20.16 69.52 -12.95
C ALA A 174 -20.77 69.20 -11.58
N PHE A 175 -20.61 67.95 -11.13
CA PHE A 175 -21.16 67.42 -9.88
C PHE A 175 -20.08 67.37 -8.79
N THR A 176 -20.17 68.24 -7.79
CA THR A 176 -19.19 68.35 -6.71
C THR A 176 -19.83 68.06 -5.35
N ARG A 177 -19.26 67.14 -4.57
CA ARG A 177 -19.57 67.02 -3.14
C ARG A 177 -18.49 67.72 -2.31
N LYS A 178 -18.90 68.47 -1.31
CA LYS A 178 -18.04 69.14 -0.33
C LYS A 178 -18.32 68.54 1.04
N GLU A 179 -17.32 67.86 1.58
CA GLU A 179 -17.37 67.30 2.92
C GLU A 179 -16.73 68.31 3.89
N ALA A 180 -17.52 68.84 4.82
CA ALA A 180 -17.07 69.79 5.84
C ALA A 180 -17.47 69.29 7.23
N HIS A 181 -16.78 69.76 8.27
CA HIS A 181 -16.83 69.13 9.60
C HIS A 181 -18.24 69.14 10.23
N ASP A 182 -19.05 70.15 9.93
CA ASP A 182 -20.36 70.39 10.55
C ASP A 182 -21.55 69.98 9.67
N ARG A 183 -21.34 69.89 8.34
CA ARG A 183 -22.36 69.49 7.34
C ARG A 183 -21.71 69.13 6.01
N ASN A 184 -22.33 68.21 5.27
CA ASN A 184 -21.99 67.94 3.88
C ASN A 184 -22.82 68.84 2.96
N SER A 185 -22.30 69.18 1.79
CA SER A 185 -23.11 69.81 0.73
C SER A 185 -22.77 69.27 -0.65
N SER A 186 -23.78 69.25 -1.52
CA SER A 186 -23.60 69.01 -2.95
C SER A 186 -23.74 70.33 -3.72
N VAL A 187 -23.02 70.43 -4.83
CA VAL A 187 -23.08 71.54 -5.78
C VAL A 187 -23.14 70.94 -7.18
N VAL A 188 -24.19 71.27 -7.91
CA VAL A 188 -24.35 71.00 -9.34
C VAL A 188 -24.26 72.32 -10.07
N ALA A 189 -23.26 72.49 -10.93
CA ALA A 189 -23.07 73.71 -11.72
C ALA A 189 -23.03 73.35 -13.20
N CYS A 190 -23.91 73.92 -14.02
CA CYS A 190 -24.00 73.63 -15.46
C CYS A 190 -23.72 74.89 -16.27
N GLU A 191 -22.91 74.78 -17.34
CA GLU A 191 -22.52 75.92 -18.17
C GLU A 191 -23.67 76.46 -19.04
N HIS A 192 -24.59 75.61 -19.47
CA HIS A 192 -25.63 75.94 -20.46
C HIS A 192 -27.02 75.52 -20.00
N LEU A 193 -28.01 76.37 -20.29
CA LEU A 193 -29.43 76.20 -19.96
C LEU A 193 -30.29 76.47 -21.21
N ASP A 194 -31.27 75.60 -21.49
CA ASP A 194 -32.23 75.69 -22.60
C ASP A 194 -33.65 75.48 -22.05
N CYS A 195 -34.40 76.58 -21.85
CA CYS A 195 -35.72 76.59 -21.22
C CYS A 195 -36.87 76.72 -22.22
N LYS A 196 -37.95 75.96 -22.04
CA LYS A 196 -39.12 75.92 -22.93
C LYS A 196 -40.44 75.90 -22.14
N CYS A 197 -41.34 76.83 -22.49
CA CYS A 197 -42.72 76.92 -21.97
C CYS A 197 -43.63 75.88 -22.65
N LEU A 198 -44.47 75.18 -21.89
CA LEU A 198 -45.51 74.30 -22.44
C LEU A 198 -46.79 75.11 -22.75
N PRO A 199 -47.26 75.16 -24.00
CA PRO A 199 -48.32 76.10 -24.41
C PRO A 199 -49.67 75.79 -23.74
N GLY A 200 -50.34 76.84 -23.26
CA GLY A 200 -51.64 76.77 -22.61
C GLY A 200 -51.60 76.32 -21.14
N LYS A 201 -50.41 76.18 -20.54
CA LYS A 201 -50.24 75.88 -19.11
C LYS A 201 -50.19 77.17 -18.28
N ILE A 202 -50.37 77.05 -16.97
CA ILE A 202 -50.09 78.18 -16.06
C ILE A 202 -48.64 78.65 -16.25
N LEU A 203 -48.43 79.97 -16.25
CA LEU A 203 -47.17 80.63 -16.58
C LEU A 203 -46.74 80.54 -18.07
N CYS A 204 -47.49 79.83 -18.91
CA CYS A 204 -47.20 79.61 -20.33
C CYS A 204 -48.48 79.67 -21.18
N GLY A 205 -49.30 80.70 -20.95
CA GLY A 205 -50.51 80.99 -21.73
C GLY A 205 -51.87 80.58 -21.13
N GLU A 206 -51.95 80.02 -19.92
CA GLU A 206 -53.26 79.85 -19.23
C GLU A 206 -53.87 81.25 -18.96
N PRO A 207 -55.09 81.55 -19.46
CA PRO A 207 -55.67 82.88 -19.37
C PRO A 207 -55.96 83.27 -17.90
N GLY A 208 -55.32 84.34 -17.45
CA GLY A 208 -55.34 84.78 -16.04
C GLY A 208 -54.04 84.48 -15.28
N SER A 209 -53.07 83.83 -15.90
CA SER A 209 -51.69 83.70 -15.39
C SER A 209 -50.72 84.69 -16.05
N ILE A 210 -49.52 84.83 -15.50
CA ILE A 210 -48.44 85.65 -16.06
C ILE A 210 -47.73 84.82 -17.12
N ASP A 211 -47.89 85.14 -18.41
CA ASP A 211 -47.26 84.38 -19.48
C ASP A 211 -45.76 84.72 -19.60
N LEU A 212 -44.91 83.69 -19.53
CA LEU A 212 -43.45 83.76 -19.65
C LEU A 212 -42.96 83.33 -21.04
N SER A 213 -43.87 82.93 -21.93
CA SER A 213 -43.54 82.27 -23.20
C SER A 213 -42.63 83.09 -24.13
N ASP A 214 -42.64 84.41 -24.03
CA ASP A 214 -41.75 85.27 -24.83
C ASP A 214 -40.44 85.58 -24.11
N TRP A 215 -40.46 85.78 -22.79
CA TRP A 215 -39.24 85.98 -21.98
C TRP A 215 -38.30 84.76 -22.03
N MET A 216 -38.84 83.54 -22.06
CA MET A 216 -38.02 82.32 -22.22
C MET A 216 -37.35 82.19 -23.59
N LYS A 217 -37.75 82.97 -24.60
CA LYS A 217 -37.14 82.97 -25.94
C LYS A 217 -36.12 84.10 -26.12
N ASP A 218 -36.02 85.02 -25.17
CA ASP A 218 -35.13 86.16 -25.26
C ASP A 218 -33.67 85.73 -24.96
N PRO A 219 -32.71 85.93 -25.88
CA PRO A 219 -31.33 85.49 -25.69
C PRO A 219 -30.50 86.43 -24.79
N ASP A 220 -30.98 87.65 -24.53
CA ASP A 220 -30.28 88.68 -23.75
C ASP A 220 -30.91 88.85 -22.34
N GLU A 221 -32.23 88.74 -22.22
CA GLU A 221 -32.96 88.83 -20.94
C GLU A 221 -33.38 87.47 -20.35
N GLY A 222 -33.39 86.39 -21.14
CA GLY A 222 -33.85 85.06 -20.73
C GLY A 222 -32.81 84.17 -20.02
N PRO A 223 -33.24 82.99 -19.52
CA PRO A 223 -32.42 82.12 -18.68
C PRO A 223 -31.46 81.24 -19.50
N THR A 224 -30.27 81.76 -19.81
CA THR A 224 -29.26 81.08 -20.65
C THR A 224 -28.13 80.39 -19.87
N GLY A 225 -27.98 80.70 -18.57
CA GLY A 225 -26.95 80.13 -17.68
C GLY A 225 -25.70 81.01 -17.51
N PRO A 226 -24.74 80.59 -16.66
CA PRO A 226 -24.66 79.31 -15.98
C PRO A 226 -25.56 79.22 -14.73
N ALA A 227 -26.12 78.04 -14.48
CA ALA A 227 -27.02 77.78 -13.36
C ALA A 227 -26.36 76.87 -12.32
N THR A 228 -26.61 77.14 -11.03
CA THR A 228 -26.07 76.36 -9.91
C THR A 228 -27.17 75.93 -8.94
N VAL A 229 -27.21 74.63 -8.62
CA VAL A 229 -27.99 74.05 -7.51
C VAL A 229 -27.03 73.70 -6.39
N THR A 230 -27.28 74.19 -5.18
CA THR A 230 -26.54 73.82 -3.97
C THR A 230 -27.49 73.21 -2.94
N CYS A 231 -27.16 72.04 -2.40
CA CYS A 231 -27.94 71.37 -1.37
C CYS A 231 -27.08 71.10 -0.13
N ASP A 232 -27.55 71.50 1.05
CA ASP A 232 -26.95 71.11 2.32
C ASP A 232 -27.55 69.76 2.77
N GLU A 233 -26.70 68.74 2.92
CA GLU A 233 -27.07 67.40 3.37
C GLU A 233 -26.91 67.28 4.89
N GLY A 234 -27.99 66.96 5.61
CA GLY A 234 -27.98 66.79 7.05
C GLY A 234 -27.18 65.55 7.50
N TYR A 235 -26.43 65.67 8.60
CA TYR A 235 -25.82 64.52 9.24
C TYR A 235 -26.89 63.49 9.65
N ALA A 236 -26.58 62.20 9.43
CA ALA A 236 -27.46 61.05 9.72
C ALA A 236 -28.68 60.82 8.80
N GLY A 237 -28.59 61.17 7.51
CA GLY A 237 -29.41 60.55 6.46
C GLY A 237 -30.90 60.93 6.46
N ALA A 238 -31.22 62.12 6.97
CA ALA A 238 -32.54 62.71 6.78
C ALA A 238 -32.85 62.85 5.28
N MET A 239 -34.08 62.49 4.88
CA MET A 239 -34.50 62.48 3.46
C MET A 239 -34.71 63.89 2.89
N ASN A 240 -35.07 64.85 3.75
CA ASN A 240 -35.37 66.24 3.39
C ASN A 240 -34.10 67.09 3.47
N HIS A 241 -33.57 67.49 2.31
CA HIS A 241 -32.41 68.36 2.15
C HIS A 241 -32.86 69.79 1.86
N SER A 242 -32.15 70.79 2.41
CA SER A 242 -32.39 72.19 2.06
C SER A 242 -31.54 72.58 0.85
N CYS A 243 -32.17 72.82 -0.29
CA CYS A 243 -31.51 73.19 -1.55
C CYS A 243 -31.80 74.64 -1.95
N ARG A 244 -30.93 75.17 -2.81
CA ARG A 244 -30.98 76.51 -3.39
C ARG A 244 -30.66 76.44 -4.88
N LEU A 245 -31.56 76.91 -5.73
CA LEU A 245 -31.30 77.14 -7.15
C LEU A 245 -30.98 78.62 -7.38
N GLN A 246 -29.84 78.90 -8.02
CA GLN A 246 -29.40 80.23 -8.41
C GLN A 246 -28.99 80.24 -9.90
N GLU A 247 -29.53 81.21 -10.65
CA GLU A 247 -29.18 81.51 -12.04
C GLU A 247 -29.28 83.05 -12.21
N PRO A 248 -28.34 83.73 -12.90
CA PRO A 248 -28.25 85.19 -12.82
C PRO A 248 -29.46 85.97 -13.36
N HIS A 249 -30.06 85.51 -14.47
CA HIS A 249 -31.14 86.22 -15.17
C HIS A 249 -32.52 85.91 -14.53
N MET A 250 -32.70 84.69 -14.03
CA MET A 250 -33.85 84.25 -13.24
C MET A 250 -34.09 85.11 -11.98
N THR A 251 -33.09 85.82 -11.45
CA THR A 251 -33.21 86.68 -10.26
C THR A 251 -34.46 87.57 -10.27
N THR A 252 -34.84 88.12 -11.43
CA THR A 252 -36.05 88.95 -11.60
C THR A 252 -37.34 88.16 -11.35
N LEU A 253 -37.40 86.91 -11.83
CA LEU A 253 -38.53 86.01 -11.64
C LEU A 253 -38.55 85.40 -10.22
N VAL A 254 -37.39 85.12 -9.63
CA VAL A 254 -37.30 84.69 -8.23
C VAL A 254 -37.86 85.78 -7.31
N ARG A 255 -37.49 87.06 -7.52
CA ARG A 255 -38.02 88.21 -6.75
C ARG A 255 -39.53 88.47 -6.92
N LEU A 256 -40.18 87.87 -7.91
CA LEU A 256 -41.64 87.90 -8.08
C LEU A 256 -42.37 86.81 -7.27
N ILE A 257 -41.64 85.80 -6.77
CA ILE A 257 -42.17 84.59 -6.12
C ILE A 257 -41.63 84.39 -4.69
N SER A 258 -40.42 84.88 -4.41
CA SER A 258 -39.65 84.77 -3.17
C SER A 258 -39.07 86.13 -2.75
N LYS A 259 -38.67 86.26 -1.49
CA LYS A 259 -37.95 87.44 -0.98
C LYS A 259 -36.44 87.39 -1.26
N GLU A 260 -35.90 86.21 -1.57
CA GLU A 260 -34.47 85.96 -1.76
C GLU A 260 -34.08 85.98 -3.25
N ASP A 261 -32.78 86.09 -3.55
CA ASP A 261 -32.24 85.99 -4.93
C ASP A 261 -32.05 84.52 -5.40
N TYR A 262 -32.64 83.55 -4.69
CA TYR A 262 -32.65 82.12 -5.01
C TYR A 262 -33.97 81.48 -4.57
N PHE A 263 -34.34 80.37 -5.20
CA PHE A 263 -35.44 79.54 -4.68
C PHE A 263 -34.94 78.74 -3.48
N ALA A 264 -35.55 78.92 -2.31
CA ALA A 264 -35.42 78.00 -1.19
C ALA A 264 -36.29 76.76 -1.46
N LEU A 265 -35.69 75.57 -1.35
CA LEU A 265 -36.32 74.31 -1.70
C LEU A 265 -36.15 73.29 -0.59
N SER A 266 -37.23 72.60 -0.23
CA SER A 266 -37.25 71.40 0.60
C SER A 266 -37.30 70.18 -0.33
N CYS A 267 -36.25 69.36 -0.32
CA CYS A 267 -35.99 68.38 -1.38
C CYS A 267 -35.84 66.96 -0.86
N ASP A 268 -36.63 66.04 -1.40
CA ASP A 268 -36.42 64.60 -1.28
C ASP A 268 -35.59 64.11 -2.49
N ALA A 269 -34.52 63.35 -2.25
CA ALA A 269 -33.62 62.84 -3.30
C ALA A 269 -33.43 61.32 -3.18
N GLY A 270 -33.23 60.64 -4.31
CA GLY A 270 -33.05 59.18 -4.32
C GLY A 270 -32.67 58.60 -5.68
N GLN A 271 -31.65 57.74 -5.68
CA GLN A 271 -31.22 56.93 -6.83
C GLN A 271 -30.97 55.47 -6.41
N CYS A 272 -31.30 54.53 -7.29
CA CYS A 272 -31.08 53.10 -7.04
C CYS A 272 -29.68 52.67 -7.49
N LEU A 273 -28.87 52.15 -6.57
CA LEU A 273 -27.50 51.69 -6.82
C LEU A 273 -27.28 50.26 -6.32
N HIS A 274 -26.31 49.56 -6.92
CA HIS A 274 -25.71 48.39 -6.30
C HIS A 274 -24.87 48.81 -5.08
N TYR A 275 -24.88 48.05 -3.98
CA TYR A 275 -24.20 48.42 -2.73
C TYR A 275 -22.70 48.73 -2.91
N THR A 276 -22.03 48.12 -3.90
CA THR A 276 -20.62 48.40 -4.19
C THR A 276 -20.35 49.70 -4.95
N GLN A 277 -21.39 50.36 -5.46
CA GLN A 277 -21.30 51.66 -6.15
C GLN A 277 -21.45 52.84 -5.18
N ILE A 278 -21.88 52.60 -3.95
CA ILE A 278 -22.07 53.64 -2.92
C ILE A 278 -20.71 54.30 -2.61
N PRO A 279 -20.59 55.64 -2.70
CA PRO A 279 -19.38 56.36 -2.35
C PRO A 279 -18.91 56.04 -0.93
N GLY A 280 -17.65 55.64 -0.79
CA GLY A 280 -17.06 55.22 0.49
C GLY A 280 -17.08 53.70 0.76
N TYR A 281 -17.77 52.89 -0.05
CA TYR A 281 -17.70 51.44 0.08
C TYR A 281 -16.27 50.93 -0.23
N THR A 282 -15.62 50.33 0.76
CA THR A 282 -14.37 49.60 0.59
C THR A 282 -14.65 48.11 0.67
N ARG A 283 -14.23 47.34 -0.36
CA ARG A 283 -14.34 45.88 -0.31
C ARG A 283 -13.48 45.37 0.86
N PRO A 284 -14.01 44.53 1.77
CA PRO A 284 -13.18 43.88 2.78
C PRO A 284 -12.10 43.08 2.07
N GLY A 285 -10.84 43.47 2.29
CA GLY A 285 -9.72 43.00 1.49
C GLY A 285 -9.49 41.50 1.69
N LEU A 286 -9.84 40.69 0.69
CA LEU A 286 -9.29 39.34 0.57
C LEU A 286 -7.77 39.44 0.62
N LYS A 287 -7.18 38.98 1.72
CA LYS A 287 -5.74 38.72 1.79
C LYS A 287 -5.46 37.54 0.85
N ASN A 288 -5.26 37.87 -0.42
CA ASN A 288 -4.76 36.96 -1.45
C ASN A 288 -3.31 36.58 -1.13
N ALA A 289 -3.15 35.77 -0.08
CA ALA A 289 -1.96 34.99 0.14
C ALA A 289 -1.80 34.06 -1.07
N PHE A 290 -0.88 34.44 -1.94
CA PHE A 290 -0.47 33.77 -3.18
C PHE A 290 -1.38 33.96 -4.40
N SER A 291 -0.79 34.60 -5.42
CA SER A 291 -1.30 34.67 -6.79
C SER A 291 -1.30 33.28 -7.44
N PRO A 292 -2.16 33.00 -8.45
CA PRO A 292 -2.09 31.77 -9.24
C PRO A 292 -0.71 31.53 -9.87
N LEU A 293 0.08 32.59 -10.12
CA LEU A 293 1.47 32.48 -10.57
C LEU A 293 2.36 31.85 -9.49
N VAL A 294 2.16 32.19 -8.22
CA VAL A 294 2.89 31.56 -7.10
C VAL A 294 2.40 30.13 -6.85
N ILE A 295 1.11 29.84 -7.07
CA ILE A 295 0.62 28.45 -7.02
C ILE A 295 1.22 27.62 -8.17
N GLY A 296 1.34 28.19 -9.37
CA GLY A 296 2.09 27.60 -10.48
C GLY A 296 3.57 27.37 -10.14
N ILE A 297 4.23 28.32 -9.50
CA ILE A 297 5.59 28.15 -8.97
C ILE A 297 5.64 27.05 -7.91
N LEU A 298 4.70 26.97 -6.97
CA LEU A 298 4.65 25.94 -5.93
C LEU A 298 4.37 24.54 -6.49
N MET A 299 3.57 24.42 -7.56
CA MET A 299 3.37 23.16 -8.27
C MET A 299 4.58 22.78 -9.12
N ALA A 300 5.22 23.73 -9.81
CA ALA A 300 6.42 23.48 -10.62
C ALA A 300 7.66 23.21 -9.76
N THR A 301 7.82 23.88 -8.63
CA THR A 301 8.86 23.59 -7.62
C THR A 301 8.51 22.37 -6.79
N GLY A 302 7.24 22.06 -6.54
CA GLY A 302 6.81 20.81 -5.91
C GLY A 302 7.09 19.58 -6.79
N LEU A 303 6.71 19.64 -8.07
CA LEU A 303 7.04 18.62 -9.06
C LEU A 303 8.55 18.58 -9.35
N GLY A 304 9.21 19.74 -9.43
CA GLY A 304 10.65 19.87 -9.59
C GLY A 304 11.42 19.33 -8.40
N LEU A 305 10.94 19.53 -7.16
CA LEU A 305 11.51 18.95 -5.95
C LEU A 305 11.18 17.46 -5.85
N ALA A 306 10.01 17.00 -6.30
CA ALA A 306 9.69 15.58 -6.38
C ALA A 306 10.59 14.86 -7.40
N LEU A 307 10.83 15.45 -8.57
CA LEU A 307 11.75 14.95 -9.59
C LEU A 307 13.22 15.12 -9.20
N ALA A 308 13.59 16.15 -8.43
CA ALA A 308 14.93 16.31 -7.88
C ALA A 308 15.17 15.43 -6.65
N ILE A 309 14.15 15.06 -5.87
CA ILE A 309 14.23 14.07 -4.78
C ILE A 309 14.22 12.67 -5.37
N PHE A 310 13.37 12.35 -6.35
CA PHE A 310 13.41 11.05 -7.05
C PHE A 310 14.72 10.91 -7.84
N GLY A 311 15.14 11.98 -8.52
CA GLY A 311 16.41 12.07 -9.22
C GLY A 311 17.61 12.03 -8.27
N ALA A 312 17.57 12.67 -7.10
CA ALA A 312 18.62 12.56 -6.09
C ALA A 312 18.58 11.23 -5.33
N ILE A 313 17.42 10.60 -5.13
CA ILE A 313 17.33 9.25 -4.55
C ILE A 313 17.88 8.24 -5.55
N PHE A 314 17.53 8.33 -6.83
CA PHE A 314 18.09 7.50 -7.90
C PHE A 314 19.58 7.75 -8.10
N PHE A 315 20.02 9.02 -8.19
CA PHE A 315 21.43 9.40 -8.31
C PHE A 315 22.24 9.05 -7.07
N LEU A 316 21.69 9.19 -5.86
CA LEU A 316 22.34 8.73 -4.63
C LEU A 316 22.28 7.22 -4.49
N GLN A 317 21.30 6.50 -5.02
CA GLN A 317 21.31 5.03 -5.01
C GLN A 317 22.36 4.50 -6.00
N ASN A 318 22.33 4.99 -7.24
CA ASN A 318 23.29 4.62 -8.29
C ASN A 318 24.72 5.08 -7.93
N ARG A 319 24.89 6.27 -7.32
CA ARG A 319 26.18 6.66 -6.72
C ARG A 319 26.50 5.94 -5.42
N ARG A 320 25.55 5.46 -4.60
CA ARG A 320 25.86 4.76 -3.34
C ARG A 320 26.18 3.28 -3.56
N GLU A 321 25.74 2.65 -4.65
CA GLU A 321 26.37 1.39 -5.10
C GLU A 321 27.80 1.64 -5.60
N SER A 322 28.13 2.86 -6.05
CA SER A 322 29.51 3.28 -6.36
C SER A 322 30.30 3.80 -5.15
N LEU A 323 29.64 4.30 -4.08
CA LEU A 323 30.24 4.94 -2.91
C LEU A 323 30.11 4.16 -1.59
N GLU A 324 29.34 3.07 -1.47
CA GLU A 324 29.52 2.13 -0.34
C GLU A 324 30.81 1.31 -0.48
N ASN A 325 31.44 1.34 -1.66
CA ASN A 325 32.85 0.96 -1.86
C ASN A 325 33.87 2.02 -1.35
N VAL A 326 33.43 3.23 -0.99
CA VAL A 326 34.31 4.38 -0.68
C VAL A 326 34.08 4.95 0.73
N ASN A 327 32.82 5.03 1.18
CA ASN A 327 32.45 5.43 2.54
C ASN A 327 32.53 4.27 3.54
N SER A 328 33.47 3.35 3.30
CA SER A 328 34.00 2.40 4.27
C SER A 328 34.88 3.09 5.32
N VAL A 329 34.59 4.33 5.72
CA VAL A 329 35.32 5.09 6.79
C VAL A 329 34.88 4.62 8.19
N GLY A 330 34.81 3.31 8.34
CA GLY A 330 35.01 2.53 9.56
C GLY A 330 36.07 1.44 9.36
N ALA A 331 36.85 1.53 8.27
CA ALA A 331 37.98 0.66 7.99
C ALA A 331 39.05 0.87 9.05
N ILE A 332 39.08 -0.07 10.00
CA ILE A 332 40.34 -0.45 10.63
C ILE A 332 41.22 -0.93 9.48
N ALA A 333 42.28 -0.18 9.19
CA ALA A 333 43.32 -0.64 8.28
C ALA A 333 43.97 -1.88 8.93
N LEU A 334 43.60 -3.05 8.43
CA LEU A 334 44.51 -4.19 8.45
C LEU A 334 45.75 -3.79 7.63
N PRO A 335 46.96 -4.21 8.01
CA PRO A 335 48.12 -4.05 7.14
C PRO A 335 47.86 -4.71 5.78
N ASP A 336 48.55 -4.26 4.73
CA ASP A 336 48.62 -4.98 3.46
C ASP A 336 49.46 -6.26 3.67
N GLU A 337 48.84 -7.29 4.25
CA GLU A 337 49.40 -8.62 4.43
C GLU A 337 49.64 -9.28 3.06
N THR A 338 50.87 -9.70 2.83
CA THR A 338 51.32 -10.31 1.58
C THR A 338 50.96 -11.80 1.51
N ASP A 339 51.13 -12.44 0.35
CA ASP A 339 50.90 -13.89 0.21
C ASP A 339 51.79 -14.74 1.15
N GLU A 340 52.93 -14.20 1.63
CA GLU A 340 53.77 -14.85 2.65
C GLU A 340 53.16 -14.74 4.07
N ASP A 341 52.51 -13.63 4.39
CA ASP A 341 51.81 -13.43 5.66
C ASP A 341 50.58 -14.35 5.78
N ILE A 342 49.87 -14.60 4.67
CA ILE A 342 48.77 -15.56 4.59
C ILE A 342 49.25 -17.00 4.88
N ALA A 343 50.51 -17.32 4.56
CA ALA A 343 51.13 -18.60 4.92
C ALA A 343 51.46 -18.69 6.43
N LEU A 344 51.96 -17.60 7.03
CA LEU A 344 52.20 -17.50 8.49
C LEU A 344 50.89 -17.55 9.29
N ALA A 345 49.86 -16.84 8.85
CA ALA A 345 48.51 -16.91 9.40
C ALA A 345 47.91 -18.33 9.33
N ARG A 346 48.39 -19.17 8.40
CA ARG A 346 47.97 -20.57 8.29
C ARG A 346 48.47 -21.46 9.43
N ASP A 347 49.57 -21.10 10.08
CA ASP A 347 50.12 -21.77 11.26
C ASP A 347 49.52 -21.19 12.56
N GLU A 348 49.38 -19.86 12.63
CA GLU A 348 48.66 -19.16 13.73
C GLU A 348 47.20 -19.59 13.88
N ARG A 349 46.53 -20.03 12.79
CA ARG A 349 45.19 -20.65 12.81
C ARG A 349 45.06 -21.77 13.85
N ALA A 350 46.12 -22.54 14.07
CA ALA A 350 46.11 -23.60 15.07
C ALA A 350 46.08 -23.05 16.51
N ALA A 351 46.69 -21.89 16.79
CA ALA A 351 46.91 -21.39 18.13
C ALA A 351 45.80 -20.44 18.63
N HIS A 352 45.57 -19.32 17.93
CA HIS A 352 44.77 -18.22 18.49
C HIS A 352 43.25 -18.43 18.40
N GLY A 353 42.75 -19.22 17.44
CA GLY A 353 41.32 -19.55 17.32
C GLY A 353 40.76 -20.29 18.55
N ARG A 354 41.61 -21.03 19.28
CA ARG A 354 41.22 -21.75 20.51
C ARG A 354 40.79 -20.81 21.65
N ALA A 355 41.29 -19.58 21.70
CA ALA A 355 41.15 -18.71 22.88
C ALA A 355 39.73 -18.15 23.10
N LEU A 356 38.93 -17.97 22.04
CA LEU A 356 37.54 -17.48 22.12
C LEU A 356 36.49 -18.57 21.87
N MET A 357 36.87 -19.66 21.20
CA MET A 357 36.01 -20.83 20.97
C MET A 357 35.99 -21.83 22.15
N ALA A 358 36.79 -21.59 23.19
CA ALA A 358 36.85 -22.38 24.44
C ALA A 358 35.55 -22.40 25.28
N GLY A 359 34.46 -21.76 24.81
CA GLY A 359 33.16 -21.71 25.49
C GLY A 359 32.12 -22.73 25.01
N HIS A 360 32.47 -23.64 24.09
CA HIS A 360 31.67 -24.82 23.77
C HIS A 360 32.25 -26.04 24.50
N VAL A 361 31.40 -26.99 24.90
CA VAL A 361 31.81 -28.23 25.57
C VAL A 361 31.38 -29.40 24.69
N PRO A 362 32.29 -30.31 24.28
CA PRO A 362 31.92 -31.48 23.48
C PRO A 362 30.86 -32.35 24.20
N CYS A 363 29.81 -32.76 23.48
CA CYS A 363 28.64 -33.44 24.06
C CYS A 363 28.25 -34.70 23.26
N SER A 364 28.25 -35.87 23.89
CA SER A 364 27.68 -37.08 23.28
C SER A 364 26.14 -37.08 23.41
N VAL A 365 25.46 -37.68 22.43
CA VAL A 365 24.01 -37.87 22.45
C VAL A 365 23.73 -39.38 22.39
N GLY A 366 23.06 -39.89 23.41
CA GLY A 366 22.58 -41.27 23.46
C GLY A 366 21.06 -41.30 23.50
N PHE A 367 20.43 -42.23 22.79
CA PHE A 367 18.99 -42.40 22.82
C PHE A 367 18.56 -43.87 22.83
N LEU A 368 17.52 -44.15 23.59
CA LEU A 368 17.02 -45.50 23.85
C LEU A 368 15.51 -45.56 23.71
N ASP A 369 15.04 -46.50 22.88
CA ASP A 369 13.63 -46.82 22.66
C ASP A 369 12.77 -45.58 22.29
N VAL A 370 13.34 -44.69 21.48
CA VAL A 370 12.65 -43.46 21.07
C VAL A 370 11.52 -43.82 20.12
N GLY A 371 10.31 -43.40 20.50
CA GLY A 371 9.08 -43.60 19.74
C GLY A 371 8.20 -42.36 19.76
N TYR A 372 7.22 -42.31 18.88
CA TYR A 372 6.30 -41.17 18.77
C TYR A 372 4.92 -41.62 18.29
N SER A 373 3.88 -41.19 19.01
CA SER A 373 2.48 -41.57 18.75
C SER A 373 1.55 -40.37 18.81
N LEU A 374 0.60 -40.28 17.88
CA LEU A 374 -0.41 -39.23 17.89
C LEU A 374 -1.49 -39.53 18.94
N SER A 375 -1.69 -38.58 19.87
CA SER A 375 -2.73 -38.68 20.89
C SER A 375 -4.12 -38.46 20.27
N PRO A 376 -5.13 -39.32 20.51
CA PRO A 376 -6.49 -39.17 19.94
C PRO A 376 -7.16 -37.82 20.25
N THR A 377 -6.75 -37.17 21.34
CA THR A 377 -7.27 -35.86 21.77
C THR A 377 -6.79 -34.69 20.89
N SER A 378 -5.66 -34.80 20.19
CA SER A 378 -5.13 -33.71 19.35
C SER A 378 -5.94 -33.54 18.05
N LEU A 379 -6.42 -34.63 17.45
CA LEU A 379 -7.33 -34.62 16.29
C LEU A 379 -8.62 -33.84 16.61
N ARG A 380 -9.24 -34.09 17.77
CA ARG A 380 -10.42 -33.33 18.22
C ARG A 380 -10.11 -31.85 18.48
N ALA A 381 -8.87 -31.50 18.83
CA ALA A 381 -8.44 -30.10 18.98
C ALA A 381 -8.24 -29.40 17.62
N GLN A 382 -7.68 -30.10 16.61
CA GLN A 382 -7.58 -29.58 15.24
C GLN A 382 -8.96 -29.29 14.64
N PHE A 383 -9.89 -30.26 14.70
CA PHE A 383 -11.28 -30.06 14.25
C PHE A 383 -12.04 -28.96 15.01
N ARG A 384 -11.58 -28.55 16.21
CA ARG A 384 -12.17 -27.44 16.97
C ARG A 384 -11.72 -26.06 16.48
N GLN A 385 -10.61 -25.93 15.75
CA GLN A 385 -10.17 -24.64 15.20
C GLN A 385 -11.06 -24.16 14.04
N SER A 386 -11.35 -25.00 13.05
CA SER A 386 -12.29 -24.61 11.96
C SER A 386 -13.71 -24.34 12.47
N ARG A 387 -14.10 -24.95 13.60
CA ARG A 387 -15.41 -24.73 14.24
C ARG A 387 -15.58 -23.35 14.88
N MET A 388 -14.51 -22.60 15.15
CA MET A 388 -14.62 -21.26 15.74
C MET A 388 -15.17 -20.23 14.75
N PHE A 389 -14.82 -20.33 13.46
CA PHE A 389 -15.43 -19.54 12.39
C PHE A 389 -16.89 -19.95 12.11
N GLY A 390 -17.21 -21.25 12.21
CA GLY A 390 -18.56 -21.76 11.95
C GLY A 390 -19.64 -21.25 12.91
N GLY A 391 -19.28 -20.83 14.13
CA GLY A 391 -20.25 -20.39 15.14
C GLY A 391 -20.99 -19.10 14.80
N PHE A 392 -20.34 -18.15 14.09
CA PHE A 392 -20.95 -16.85 13.79
C PHE A 392 -21.87 -16.88 12.56
N LEU A 393 -21.63 -17.81 11.63
CA LEU A 393 -22.44 -17.98 10.41
C LEU A 393 -23.63 -18.93 10.59
N GLN A 394 -23.75 -19.62 11.73
CA GLN A 394 -24.75 -20.68 11.90
C GLN A 394 -26.19 -20.19 12.12
N TYR A 395 -26.41 -18.87 12.24
CA TYR A 395 -27.74 -18.28 12.50
C TYR A 395 -28.57 -18.03 11.24
N PHE A 396 -27.97 -18.04 10.04
CA PHE A 396 -28.66 -17.81 8.77
C PHE A 396 -28.70 -19.06 7.86
N GLY A 397 -29.87 -19.71 7.84
CA GLY A 397 -30.49 -20.28 6.62
C GLY A 397 -29.73 -21.31 5.77
N ARG A 398 -30.08 -22.59 5.97
CA ARG A 398 -29.93 -23.75 5.05
C ARG A 398 -28.52 -24.29 4.76
N ARG A 399 -28.41 -25.62 4.83
CA ARG A 399 -27.24 -26.41 4.40
C ARG A 399 -26.90 -26.14 2.92
N ARG A 400 -25.69 -25.69 2.64
CA ARG A 400 -24.95 -26.03 1.40
C ARG A 400 -23.60 -26.61 1.82
N ARG A 401 -23.11 -27.63 1.12
CA ARG A 401 -21.72 -28.08 1.28
C ARG A 401 -20.83 -26.99 0.68
N ALA A 402 -19.93 -26.42 1.46
CA ALA A 402 -18.83 -25.65 0.89
C ALA A 402 -17.86 -26.65 0.25
N VAL A 403 -17.58 -26.48 -1.04
CA VAL A 403 -16.42 -27.09 -1.68
C VAL A 403 -15.26 -26.15 -1.38
N GLU A 404 -14.33 -26.56 -0.52
CA GLU A 404 -13.05 -25.88 -0.41
C GLU A 404 -12.20 -26.28 -1.61
N ILE A 405 -11.82 -25.29 -2.42
CA ILE A 405 -10.87 -25.47 -3.52
C ILE A 405 -9.48 -25.58 -2.90
N ILE A 406 -8.84 -26.72 -3.11
CA ILE A 406 -7.43 -26.95 -2.82
C ILE A 406 -6.72 -26.79 -4.16
N ASP A 407 -6.02 -25.68 -4.36
CA ASP A 407 -5.15 -25.51 -5.53
C ASP A 407 -3.82 -26.25 -5.31
N ASP A 408 -3.36 -26.91 -6.37
CA ASP A 408 -2.20 -27.79 -6.39
C ASP A 408 -0.86 -27.08 -6.13
N ASP A 409 0.05 -27.77 -5.42
CA ASP A 409 1.48 -27.78 -5.79
C ASP A 409 2.20 -29.06 -5.27
N ASP A 410 1.54 -30.23 -5.35
CA ASP A 410 2.11 -31.51 -4.87
C ASP A 410 1.53 -32.74 -5.60
N ARG A 411 1.34 -32.66 -6.93
CA ARG A 411 0.74 -33.75 -7.73
C ARG A 411 1.37 -33.98 -9.11
N SER A 412 2.68 -34.20 -9.16
CA SER A 412 3.40 -34.71 -10.34
C SER A 412 3.69 -36.23 -10.29
N SER A 413 2.99 -36.97 -9.43
CA SER A 413 2.80 -38.42 -9.55
C SER A 413 1.38 -38.79 -9.11
N LEU A 414 0.90 -39.98 -9.52
CA LEU A 414 -0.46 -40.49 -9.24
C LEU A 414 -1.62 -39.65 -9.81
N LEU A 415 -1.74 -39.62 -11.15
CA LEU A 415 -2.84 -40.35 -11.82
C LEU A 415 -2.60 -40.49 -13.33
N GLY A 416 -3.09 -41.59 -13.90
CA GLY A 416 -3.27 -41.77 -15.34
C GLY A 416 -4.73 -41.55 -15.77
N ASN A 417 -4.93 -41.47 -17.08
CA ASN A 417 -6.17 -41.16 -17.79
C ASN A 417 -7.53 -41.65 -17.22
N SER A 418 -8.49 -40.73 -17.35
CA SER A 418 -9.81 -40.91 -17.99
C SER A 418 -11.10 -41.21 -17.20
N ASP A 419 -12.10 -40.43 -17.62
CA ASP A 419 -13.50 -40.76 -17.89
C ASP A 419 -14.62 -40.57 -16.86
N SER A 420 -15.81 -40.35 -17.42
CA SER A 420 -16.97 -39.73 -16.76
C SER A 420 -17.99 -40.75 -16.25
N GLY A 421 -18.40 -40.63 -14.99
CA GLY A 421 -19.48 -41.41 -14.40
C GLY A 421 -20.31 -40.59 -13.41
N ARG A 422 -21.60 -40.40 -13.69
CA ARG A 422 -22.53 -39.64 -12.83
C ARG A 422 -23.59 -40.57 -12.27
N ASN A 423 -23.67 -40.72 -10.95
CA ASN A 423 -24.90 -41.14 -10.29
C ASN A 423 -24.93 -40.69 -8.82
N GLU A 424 -26.15 -40.38 -8.36
CA GLU A 424 -26.43 -40.09 -6.95
C GLU A 424 -27.08 -41.30 -6.30
N ASN A 425 -26.58 -41.70 -5.14
CA ASN A 425 -27.37 -42.13 -3.99
C ASN A 425 -26.45 -42.17 -2.77
N GLY A 426 -27.03 -42.05 -1.57
CA GLY A 426 -26.24 -42.01 -0.34
C GLY A 426 -26.63 -43.13 0.61
N ASP A 427 -25.65 -43.61 1.36
CA ASP A 427 -25.87 -43.92 2.77
C ASP A 427 -24.78 -43.25 3.62
N SER A 428 -25.02 -43.11 4.92
CA SER A 428 -24.21 -42.32 5.84
C SER A 428 -23.46 -43.18 6.85
N SER A 429 -22.27 -42.71 7.23
CA SER A 429 -21.64 -42.95 8.54
C SER A 429 -21.52 -44.41 9.02
N ASN A 430 -20.38 -45.05 8.75
CA ASN A 430 -19.69 -45.94 9.70
C ASN A 430 -18.28 -46.40 9.22
N ASN A 431 -17.30 -45.50 9.12
CA ASN A 431 -15.88 -45.93 9.02
C ASN A 431 -14.79 -44.92 9.49
N ALA A 432 -15.14 -43.74 9.98
CA ALA A 432 -14.18 -42.70 10.36
C ALA A 432 -13.58 -42.88 11.79
N ILE A 433 -13.32 -44.12 12.24
CA ILE A 433 -12.80 -44.43 13.59
C ILE A 433 -11.70 -45.53 13.54
N ARG A 434 -10.67 -45.31 12.71
CA ARG A 434 -9.32 -45.91 12.80
C ARG A 434 -8.32 -44.82 12.36
N SER A 435 -7.14 -44.61 12.94
CA SER A 435 -6.48 -45.24 14.10
C SER A 435 -5.69 -44.19 14.91
N SER A 436 -5.24 -44.54 16.13
CA SER A 436 -4.25 -43.76 16.87
C SER A 436 -2.85 -44.11 16.39
N GLY A 437 -2.41 -43.50 15.28
CA GLY A 437 -1.16 -43.85 14.61
C GLY A 437 0.10 -43.64 15.46
N THR A 438 0.87 -44.70 15.67
CA THR A 438 2.28 -44.63 16.07
C THR A 438 3.12 -44.39 14.82
N ILE A 439 3.95 -43.35 14.85
CA ILE A 439 4.74 -42.88 13.70
C ILE A 439 6.21 -43.30 13.80
N LEU A 440 6.75 -43.47 15.02
CA LEU A 440 8.11 -43.99 15.26
C LEU A 440 8.09 -45.03 16.38
N THR A 441 8.91 -46.08 16.27
CA THR A 441 9.03 -47.15 17.28
C THR A 441 10.47 -47.65 17.42
N GLY A 442 10.93 -47.84 18.66
CA GLY A 442 12.11 -48.66 18.97
C GLY A 442 13.46 -48.09 18.50
N ILE A 443 13.59 -46.77 18.36
CA ILE A 443 14.81 -46.17 17.82
C ILE A 443 15.88 -46.04 18.93
N HIS A 444 17.03 -46.67 18.71
CA HIS A 444 18.22 -46.63 19.55
C HIS A 444 19.41 -46.06 18.77
N GLY A 445 20.38 -45.45 19.46
CA GLY A 445 21.61 -44.95 18.85
C GLY A 445 22.51 -44.20 19.83
N SER A 446 23.79 -44.07 19.46
CA SER A 446 24.82 -43.26 20.11
C SER A 446 25.51 -42.38 19.06
N ILE A 447 25.96 -41.19 19.46
CA ILE A 447 26.92 -40.37 18.72
C ILE A 447 27.86 -39.68 19.70
N GLN A 448 29.17 -39.75 19.40
CA GLN A 448 30.24 -39.18 20.19
C GLN A 448 30.66 -37.79 19.67
N PRO A 449 31.32 -36.96 20.48
CA PRO A 449 31.69 -35.61 20.05
C PRO A 449 32.73 -35.62 18.93
N GLY A 450 32.47 -34.86 17.87
CA GLY A 450 33.30 -34.82 16.66
C GLY A 450 32.94 -35.85 15.59
N GLN A 451 31.89 -36.63 15.78
CA GLN A 451 31.29 -37.48 14.74
C GLN A 451 30.14 -36.79 14.00
N ILE A 452 29.83 -37.31 12.81
CA ILE A 452 28.60 -37.07 12.04
C ILE A 452 27.69 -38.30 12.10
N LEU A 453 26.40 -38.08 12.36
CA LEU A 453 25.33 -39.07 12.21
C LEU A 453 24.40 -38.67 11.04
N ALA A 454 24.35 -39.52 10.01
CA ALA A 454 23.39 -39.40 8.92
C ALA A 454 22.14 -40.25 9.20
N ILE A 455 20.95 -39.67 8.98
CA ILE A 455 19.64 -40.34 9.09
C ILE A 455 19.07 -40.50 7.67
N MET A 456 19.01 -41.74 7.19
CA MET A 456 18.55 -42.12 5.85
C MET A 456 17.30 -43.00 5.88
N GLY A 457 16.74 -43.22 4.69
CA GLY A 457 15.51 -43.98 4.45
C GLY A 457 14.63 -43.30 3.41
N GLY A 458 13.61 -44.01 2.91
CA GLY A 458 12.71 -43.51 1.87
C GLY A 458 11.90 -42.25 2.26
N SER A 459 11.19 -41.69 1.29
CA SER A 459 10.17 -40.67 1.57
C SER A 459 9.08 -41.22 2.50
N GLY A 460 8.48 -40.36 3.33
CA GLY A 460 7.49 -40.76 4.35
C GLY A 460 8.02 -41.60 5.52
N ALA A 461 9.25 -42.14 5.48
CA ALA A 461 9.75 -43.11 6.46
C ALA A 461 9.95 -42.59 7.90
N GLY A 462 9.77 -41.29 8.15
CA GLY A 462 9.82 -40.68 9.49
C GLY A 462 11.08 -39.85 9.80
N LYS A 463 12.05 -39.77 8.87
CA LYS A 463 13.35 -39.07 9.02
C LYS A 463 13.28 -37.73 9.78
N THR A 464 12.60 -36.74 9.20
CA THR A 464 12.45 -35.38 9.77
C THR A 464 11.65 -35.37 11.08
N THR A 465 10.66 -36.26 11.24
CA THR A 465 9.94 -36.40 12.51
C THR A 465 10.87 -36.86 13.62
N PHE A 466 11.77 -37.82 13.35
CA PHE A 466 12.78 -38.27 14.31
C PHE A 466 13.80 -37.17 14.63
N LEU A 467 14.26 -36.42 13.62
CA LEU A 467 15.16 -35.28 13.81
C LEU A 467 14.54 -34.16 14.67
N ASP A 468 13.29 -33.76 14.39
CA ASP A 468 12.54 -32.80 15.21
C ASP A 468 12.41 -33.27 16.67
N ILE A 469 12.24 -34.59 16.90
CA ILE A 469 12.12 -35.17 18.25
C ILE A 469 13.46 -35.19 18.99
N LEU A 470 14.56 -35.60 18.32
CA LEU A 470 15.90 -35.52 18.88
C LEU A 470 16.21 -34.07 19.29
N ALA A 471 15.87 -33.10 18.45
CA ALA A 471 16.02 -31.67 18.73
C ALA A 471 15.02 -31.09 19.76
N GLN A 472 14.16 -31.92 20.37
CA GLN A 472 13.09 -31.53 21.30
C GLN A 472 12.18 -30.40 20.77
N ARG A 473 11.87 -30.41 19.47
CA ARG A 473 10.90 -29.49 18.86
C ARG A 473 9.49 -29.79 19.38
N ASN A 474 8.65 -28.76 19.43
CA ASN A 474 7.29 -28.87 19.97
C ASN A 474 6.35 -29.58 18.96
N LYS A 475 6.13 -30.88 19.13
CA LYS A 475 5.17 -31.69 18.37
C LYS A 475 3.86 -31.91 19.17
N THR A 476 2.81 -32.41 18.52
CA THR A 476 1.46 -32.54 19.13
C THR A 476 1.10 -33.93 19.67
N GLY A 477 1.92 -34.95 19.38
CA GLY A 477 1.81 -36.30 19.95
C GLY A 477 2.66 -36.50 21.20
N THR A 478 2.68 -37.73 21.73
CA THR A 478 3.53 -38.15 22.85
C THR A 478 4.81 -38.80 22.34
N VAL A 479 5.95 -38.38 22.90
CA VAL A 479 7.27 -39.00 22.69
C VAL A 479 7.49 -40.05 23.78
N HIS A 480 8.00 -41.21 23.38
CA HIS A 480 8.40 -42.32 24.26
C HIS A 480 9.92 -42.50 24.22
N GLY A 481 10.46 -43.30 25.13
CA GLY A 481 11.91 -43.55 25.24
C GLY A 481 12.66 -42.50 26.07
N LYS A 482 13.99 -42.47 25.93
CA LYS A 482 14.89 -41.54 26.63
C LYS A 482 15.94 -40.96 25.69
N ILE A 483 16.16 -39.65 25.78
CA ILE A 483 17.26 -38.91 25.15
C ILE A 483 18.20 -38.43 26.26
N LEU A 484 19.49 -38.63 26.09
CA LEU A 484 20.54 -38.42 27.09
C LEU A 484 21.68 -37.60 26.50
N ILE A 485 22.18 -36.62 27.25
CA ILE A 485 23.37 -35.81 26.95
C ILE A 485 24.46 -36.15 27.96
N ASN A 486 25.62 -36.61 27.50
CA ASN A 486 26.71 -37.11 28.36
C ASN A 486 26.17 -38.06 29.45
N GLY A 487 25.32 -39.02 29.06
CA GLY A 487 24.69 -40.01 29.95
C GLY A 487 23.54 -39.51 30.84
N LYS A 488 23.25 -38.20 30.90
CA LYS A 488 22.17 -37.64 31.76
C LYS A 488 20.97 -37.14 30.96
N PRO A 489 19.72 -37.32 31.43
CA PRO A 489 18.58 -36.58 30.90
C PRO A 489 18.73 -35.09 31.26
N MET A 490 18.25 -34.20 30.37
CA MET A 490 18.42 -32.75 30.50
C MET A 490 17.08 -32.03 30.33
N ALA A 491 16.87 -30.93 31.07
CA ALA A 491 15.67 -30.10 30.96
C ALA A 491 15.59 -29.42 29.59
N SER A 492 14.39 -29.28 29.03
CA SER A 492 14.24 -28.79 27.64
C SER A 492 14.77 -27.36 27.42
N ASP A 493 14.68 -26.50 28.43
CA ASP A 493 15.22 -25.12 28.41
C ASP A 493 16.74 -25.04 28.57
N GLU A 494 17.41 -26.12 28.96
CA GLU A 494 18.88 -26.26 28.94
C GLU A 494 19.33 -26.87 27.60
N TYR A 495 18.63 -27.93 27.18
CA TYR A 495 18.82 -28.61 25.88
C TYR A 495 18.83 -27.59 24.73
N LYS A 496 17.80 -26.72 24.68
CA LYS A 496 17.61 -25.64 23.70
C LYS A 496 18.61 -24.47 23.80
N ARG A 497 19.64 -24.57 24.67
CA ARG A 497 20.78 -23.63 24.72
C ARG A 497 22.07 -24.22 24.15
N ILE A 498 22.17 -25.56 24.07
CA ILE A 498 23.37 -26.27 23.58
C ILE A 498 23.18 -26.83 22.17
N THR A 499 21.92 -26.94 21.71
CA THR A 499 21.55 -27.36 20.34
C THR A 499 21.37 -26.18 19.39
N GLY A 500 21.84 -26.30 18.15
CA GLY A 500 21.38 -25.51 16.99
C GLY A 500 20.50 -26.36 16.07
N TYR A 501 19.58 -25.74 15.31
CA TYR A 501 18.74 -26.45 14.32
C TYR A 501 18.64 -25.66 13.01
N VAL A 502 19.03 -26.28 11.91
CA VAL A 502 18.89 -25.75 10.55
C VAL A 502 17.71 -26.47 9.88
N ASP A 503 16.63 -25.74 9.58
CA ASP A 503 15.45 -26.27 8.88
C ASP A 503 15.74 -26.51 7.39
N GLN A 504 14.86 -27.26 6.71
CA GLN A 504 15.01 -27.63 5.28
C GLN A 504 15.04 -26.40 4.36
N GLU A 505 14.14 -25.43 4.57
CA GLU A 505 14.08 -24.18 3.81
C GLU A 505 15.01 -23.09 4.38
N ASP A 506 15.86 -22.52 3.52
CA ASP A 506 16.68 -21.34 3.85
C ASP A 506 15.85 -20.04 3.83
N ALA A 507 14.99 -19.87 4.83
CA ALA A 507 14.21 -18.66 5.06
C ALA A 507 15.10 -17.51 5.59
N LEU A 508 15.71 -16.76 4.66
CA LEU A 508 16.59 -15.60 4.88
C LEU A 508 16.01 -14.34 4.20
N MET A 509 16.32 -13.16 4.72
CA MET A 509 15.87 -11.88 4.13
C MET A 509 16.73 -11.49 2.92
N PRO A 510 16.15 -11.28 1.72
CA PRO A 510 16.93 -11.08 0.49
C PRO A 510 17.72 -9.77 0.44
N THR A 511 17.19 -8.68 1.01
CA THR A 511 17.84 -7.34 1.01
C THR A 511 19.06 -7.21 1.93
N GLN A 512 19.32 -8.22 2.77
CA GLN A 512 20.45 -8.22 3.69
C GLN A 512 21.70 -8.77 3.02
N THR A 513 22.87 -8.32 3.48
CA THR A 513 24.11 -9.00 3.13
C THR A 513 24.33 -10.24 3.99
N VAL A 514 25.20 -11.15 3.56
CA VAL A 514 25.61 -12.33 4.33
C VAL A 514 26.06 -11.96 5.75
N TYR A 515 26.97 -10.99 5.86
CA TYR A 515 27.45 -10.43 7.12
C TYR A 515 26.32 -9.92 8.01
N GLU A 516 25.37 -9.18 7.44
CA GLU A 516 24.26 -8.59 8.20
C GLU A 516 23.33 -9.65 8.78
N ALA A 517 22.97 -10.69 8.00
CA ALA A 517 22.11 -11.76 8.48
C ALA A 517 22.73 -12.50 9.69
N ILE A 518 24.02 -12.85 9.59
CA ILE A 518 24.77 -13.49 10.67
C ILE A 518 24.93 -12.53 11.86
N LEU A 519 25.21 -11.25 11.62
CA LEU A 519 25.32 -10.22 12.67
C LEU A 519 23.98 -9.99 13.40
N HIS A 520 22.84 -9.95 12.71
CA HIS A 520 21.55 -9.85 13.39
C HIS A 520 21.25 -11.08 14.25
N SER A 521 21.59 -12.29 13.77
CA SER A 521 21.53 -13.51 14.59
C SER A 521 22.42 -13.39 15.84
N ALA A 522 23.66 -12.94 15.68
CA ALA A 522 24.63 -12.72 16.75
C ALA A 522 24.14 -11.69 17.80
N LEU A 523 23.61 -10.55 17.36
CA LEU A 523 23.16 -9.48 18.26
C LEU A 523 21.96 -9.91 19.10
N LEU A 524 21.04 -10.68 18.52
CA LEU A 524 19.85 -11.21 19.20
C LEU A 524 20.17 -12.36 20.16
N ARG A 525 20.99 -13.34 19.72
CA ARG A 525 21.21 -14.60 20.44
C ARG A 525 22.41 -14.61 21.39
N LEU A 526 23.50 -13.89 21.08
CA LEU A 526 24.69 -13.85 21.95
C LEU A 526 24.43 -13.06 23.25
N PRO A 527 25.14 -13.35 24.36
CA PRO A 527 24.92 -12.72 25.66
C PRO A 527 25.00 -11.19 25.63
N ARG A 528 24.30 -10.50 26.55
CA ARG A 528 24.44 -9.05 26.78
C ARG A 528 25.78 -8.65 27.39
N SER A 529 26.44 -9.57 28.10
CA SER A 529 27.78 -9.37 28.68
C SER A 529 28.90 -9.33 27.64
N MET A 530 28.65 -9.82 26.42
CA MET A 530 29.60 -9.80 25.32
C MET A 530 29.55 -8.43 24.62
N THR A 531 30.68 -7.73 24.57
CA THR A 531 30.80 -6.41 23.93
C THR A 531 30.49 -6.48 22.45
N TYR A 532 30.10 -5.35 21.84
CA TYR A 532 29.78 -5.28 20.41
C TYR A 532 30.96 -5.76 19.54
N ALA A 533 32.18 -5.30 19.83
CA ALA A 533 33.40 -5.74 19.13
C ALA A 533 33.65 -7.25 19.25
N ALA A 534 33.43 -7.85 20.44
CA ALA A 534 33.54 -9.30 20.60
C ALA A 534 32.47 -10.06 19.78
N LYS A 535 31.24 -9.53 19.70
CA LYS A 535 30.20 -10.09 18.82
C LYS A 535 30.58 -9.99 17.33
N LEU A 536 31.20 -8.88 16.89
CA LEU A 536 31.73 -8.77 15.52
C LEU A 536 32.81 -9.81 15.25
N LYS A 537 33.78 -9.99 16.17
CA LYS A 537 34.81 -11.02 16.03
C LYS A 537 34.21 -12.42 15.91
N ARG A 538 33.23 -12.77 16.74
CA ARG A 538 32.51 -14.06 16.63
C ARG A 538 31.81 -14.25 15.28
N VAL A 539 31.25 -13.19 14.69
CA VAL A 539 30.66 -13.23 13.34
C VAL A 539 31.74 -13.51 12.28
N HIS A 540 32.90 -12.86 12.35
CA HIS A 540 34.01 -13.10 11.41
C HIS A 540 34.58 -14.52 11.54
N GLU A 541 34.78 -15.00 12.77
CA GLU A 541 35.15 -16.40 13.04
C GLU A 541 34.14 -17.37 12.42
N THR A 542 32.83 -17.12 12.57
CA THR A 542 31.76 -17.96 11.99
C THR A 542 31.78 -17.97 10.46
N MET A 543 32.15 -16.84 9.81
CA MET A 543 32.28 -16.77 8.35
C MET A 543 33.54 -17.45 7.81
N LEU A 544 34.60 -17.55 8.64
CA LEU A 544 35.82 -18.31 8.35
C LEU A 544 35.62 -19.82 8.57
N GLU A 545 34.88 -20.21 9.62
CA GLU A 545 34.50 -21.62 9.90
C GLU A 545 33.73 -22.30 8.75
N LEU A 546 33.09 -21.52 7.87
CA LEU A 546 32.16 -21.98 6.84
C LEU A 546 32.57 -21.59 5.41
N ASP A 547 33.77 -21.02 5.24
CA ASP A 547 34.29 -20.47 3.98
C ASP A 547 33.24 -19.64 3.19
N ILE A 548 32.79 -18.57 3.84
CA ILE A 548 31.86 -17.56 3.29
C ILE A 548 32.33 -16.12 3.52
N LEU A 549 33.56 -15.90 4.00
CA LEU A 549 34.10 -14.55 4.21
C LEU A 549 34.19 -13.74 2.91
N GLY A 550 34.58 -14.37 1.80
CA GLY A 550 34.66 -13.73 0.48
C GLY A 550 33.32 -13.21 -0.08
N ILE A 551 32.19 -13.66 0.47
CA ILE A 551 30.83 -13.21 0.08
C ILE A 551 30.14 -12.38 1.18
N ALA A 552 30.85 -12.00 2.24
CA ALA A 552 30.28 -11.31 3.42
C ALA A 552 29.45 -10.06 3.06
N HIS A 553 29.84 -9.33 2.01
CA HIS A 553 29.17 -8.10 1.57
C HIS A 553 28.14 -8.31 0.42
N HIS A 554 28.03 -9.51 -0.14
CA HIS A 554 27.03 -9.82 -1.16
C HIS A 554 25.62 -9.89 -0.57
N ARG A 555 24.61 -9.46 -1.33
CA ARG A 555 23.19 -9.57 -0.95
C ARG A 555 22.70 -11.00 -1.11
N ILE A 556 21.87 -11.47 -0.17
CA ILE A 556 21.36 -12.84 -0.16
C ILE A 556 20.38 -13.09 -1.32
N GLY A 557 19.69 -12.07 -1.82
CA GLY A 557 18.87 -12.15 -3.02
C GLY A 557 18.39 -10.78 -3.52
N ASN A 558 17.44 -10.79 -4.46
CA ASN A 558 16.71 -9.59 -4.88
C ASN A 558 15.26 -9.62 -4.35
N SER A 559 14.62 -8.46 -4.21
CA SER A 559 13.24 -8.34 -3.70
C SER A 559 12.17 -8.21 -4.77
N PHE A 560 12.56 -8.03 -6.02
CA PHE A 560 11.72 -8.22 -7.20
C PHE A 560 12.21 -9.45 -7.95
N GLY A 561 11.29 -10.19 -8.59
CA GLY A 561 11.58 -11.38 -9.39
C GLY A 561 12.36 -11.12 -10.70
N GLY A 562 12.95 -9.94 -10.87
CA GLY A 562 13.80 -9.61 -12.01
C GLY A 562 15.27 -9.93 -11.70
N THR A 563 15.80 -10.93 -12.42
CA THR A 563 17.16 -11.12 -13.00
C THR A 563 18.45 -10.76 -12.23
N GLY A 564 18.42 -10.01 -11.13
CA GLY A 564 19.56 -9.73 -10.27
C GLY A 564 20.01 -10.98 -9.51
N ARG A 565 21.14 -11.55 -9.92
CA ARG A 565 21.69 -12.80 -9.36
C ARG A 565 22.22 -12.56 -7.94
N GLY A 566 21.58 -13.18 -6.95
CA GLY A 566 22.08 -13.27 -5.57
C GLY A 566 23.16 -14.34 -5.41
N ILE A 567 23.52 -14.66 -4.16
CA ILE A 567 24.39 -15.80 -3.82
C ILE A 567 23.78 -17.13 -4.30
N SER A 568 24.62 -18.13 -4.54
CA SER A 568 24.20 -19.47 -4.96
C SER A 568 23.46 -20.22 -3.83
N GLY A 569 22.75 -21.30 -4.19
CA GLY A 569 22.08 -22.16 -3.21
C GLY A 569 23.04 -22.74 -2.16
N GLY A 570 24.21 -23.23 -2.58
CA GLY A 570 25.21 -23.80 -1.67
C GLY A 570 25.77 -22.76 -0.69
N GLU A 571 26.02 -21.53 -1.15
CA GLU A 571 26.41 -20.41 -0.29
C GLU A 571 25.27 -20.03 0.67
N LYS A 572 24.04 -19.89 0.16
CA LYS A 572 22.84 -19.59 0.97
C LYS A 572 22.66 -20.61 2.09
N ARG A 573 22.91 -21.90 1.81
CA ARG A 573 22.89 -22.97 2.81
C ARG A 573 23.95 -22.81 3.89
N ARG A 574 25.19 -22.47 3.51
CA ARG A 574 26.26 -22.13 4.47
C ARG A 574 25.93 -20.89 5.31
N VAL A 575 25.25 -19.87 4.76
CA VAL A 575 24.76 -18.70 5.52
C VAL A 575 23.64 -19.08 6.51
N SER A 576 22.77 -20.01 6.14
CA SER A 576 21.74 -20.58 7.01
C SER A 576 22.37 -21.31 8.21
N ILE A 577 23.39 -22.14 7.95
CA ILE A 577 24.20 -22.81 8.98
C ILE A 577 24.94 -21.78 9.86
N ALA A 578 25.56 -20.75 9.27
CA ALA A 578 26.25 -19.68 10.01
C ALA A 578 25.35 -18.96 11.02
N CYS A 579 24.08 -18.73 10.65
CA CYS A 579 23.09 -18.10 11.52
C CYS A 579 22.82 -18.90 12.82
N GLU A 580 22.98 -20.23 12.80
CA GLU A 580 22.94 -21.10 13.99
C GLU A 580 24.31 -21.24 14.66
N LEU A 581 25.37 -21.45 13.86
CA LEU A 581 26.73 -21.72 14.32
C LEU A 581 27.34 -20.57 15.14
N VAL A 582 26.86 -19.34 14.93
CA VAL A 582 27.33 -18.14 15.63
C VAL A 582 27.17 -18.22 17.16
N THR A 583 26.16 -18.95 17.67
CA THR A 583 26.01 -19.17 19.12
C THR A 583 26.94 -20.23 19.72
N SER A 584 27.76 -20.87 18.88
CA SER A 584 28.62 -22.01 19.19
C SER A 584 27.87 -23.15 19.90
N PRO A 585 26.83 -23.72 19.27
CA PRO A 585 26.16 -24.91 19.80
C PRO A 585 27.12 -26.11 19.82
N SER A 586 26.94 -27.00 20.80
CA SER A 586 27.71 -28.24 20.95
C SER A 586 27.14 -29.37 20.09
N ILE A 587 25.83 -29.32 19.83
CA ILE A 587 25.09 -30.26 18.98
C ILE A 587 24.42 -29.47 17.86
N LEU A 588 24.58 -29.88 16.61
CA LEU A 588 23.97 -29.23 15.45
C LEU A 588 23.09 -30.23 14.69
N PHE A 589 21.78 -29.95 14.67
CA PHE A 589 20.81 -30.68 13.86
C PHE A 589 20.57 -29.97 12.52
N LEU A 590 20.56 -30.70 11.40
CA LEU A 590 20.21 -30.14 10.09
C LEU A 590 19.20 -31.03 9.35
N ASP A 591 18.15 -30.43 8.84
CA ASP A 591 17.10 -31.10 8.06
C ASP A 591 17.46 -31.04 6.57
N GLU A 592 17.82 -32.17 5.97
CA GLU A 592 18.22 -32.33 4.56
C GLU A 592 19.18 -31.22 4.05
N PRO A 593 20.42 -31.14 4.56
CA PRO A 593 21.35 -30.04 4.25
C PRO A 593 21.78 -29.98 2.78
N THR A 594 21.57 -31.05 2.00
CA THR A 594 21.88 -31.15 0.57
C THR A 594 20.67 -30.93 -0.35
N SER A 595 19.47 -30.72 0.19
CA SER A 595 18.26 -30.56 -0.64
C SER A 595 18.29 -29.27 -1.45
N GLY A 596 17.81 -29.33 -2.70
CA GLY A 596 17.83 -28.19 -3.63
C GLY A 596 19.23 -27.75 -4.13
N LEU A 597 20.29 -28.51 -3.84
CA LEU A 597 21.64 -28.23 -4.31
C LEU A 597 22.03 -29.14 -5.49
N ASP A 598 22.87 -28.63 -6.39
CA ASP A 598 23.65 -29.50 -7.27
C ASP A 598 24.65 -30.33 -6.45
N ALA A 599 25.04 -31.48 -6.99
CA ALA A 599 25.82 -32.45 -6.22
C ALA A 599 27.24 -31.99 -5.85
N TYR A 600 27.82 -31.00 -6.54
CA TYR A 600 29.12 -30.45 -6.17
C TYR A 600 28.98 -29.52 -4.97
N ASN A 601 28.00 -28.61 -4.98
CA ASN A 601 27.69 -27.80 -3.81
C ASN A 601 27.18 -28.64 -2.61
N ALA A 602 26.45 -29.72 -2.86
CA ALA A 602 26.05 -30.68 -1.83
C ALA A 602 27.26 -31.34 -1.14
N HIS A 603 28.26 -31.79 -1.92
CA HIS A 603 29.51 -32.33 -1.37
C HIS A 603 30.21 -31.28 -0.49
N ASN A 604 30.41 -30.07 -0.99
CA ASN A 604 31.12 -29.00 -0.28
C ASN A 604 30.44 -28.60 1.04
N VAL A 605 29.10 -28.67 1.11
CA VAL A 605 28.34 -28.44 2.36
C VAL A 605 28.57 -29.58 3.36
N VAL A 606 28.54 -30.86 2.93
CA VAL A 606 28.76 -32.00 3.84
C VAL A 606 30.22 -32.11 4.27
N GLU A 607 31.18 -31.81 3.39
CA GLU A 607 32.60 -31.72 3.74
C GLU A 607 32.83 -30.65 4.81
N CYS A 608 32.24 -29.47 4.65
CA CYS A 608 32.29 -28.40 5.65
C CYS A 608 31.67 -28.83 7.00
N LEU A 609 30.57 -29.58 7.00
CA LEU A 609 30.00 -30.19 8.21
C LEU A 609 30.94 -31.24 8.84
N SER A 610 31.68 -32.02 8.02
CA SER A 610 32.68 -32.98 8.48
C SER A 610 33.88 -32.28 9.12
N GLN A 611 34.35 -31.18 8.55
CA GLN A 611 35.39 -30.33 9.15
C GLN A 611 34.90 -29.69 10.46
N LEU A 612 33.64 -29.22 10.52
CA LEU A 612 33.03 -28.68 11.75
C LEU A 612 32.93 -29.72 12.88
N ALA A 613 32.63 -30.97 12.55
CA ALA A 613 32.68 -32.06 13.53
C ALA A 613 34.12 -32.35 13.95
N LYS A 614 35.00 -32.69 13.00
CA LYS A 614 36.33 -33.27 13.25
C LYS A 614 37.35 -32.28 13.80
N VAL A 615 37.31 -31.00 13.38
CA VAL A 615 38.26 -29.96 13.84
C VAL A 615 37.81 -29.30 15.14
N TYR A 616 36.49 -29.11 15.34
CA TYR A 616 35.94 -28.38 16.49
C TYR A 616 35.24 -29.28 17.52
N HIS A 617 35.33 -30.61 17.39
CA HIS A 617 34.69 -31.61 18.27
C HIS A 617 33.18 -31.42 18.50
N ARG A 618 32.49 -30.84 17.51
CA ARG A 618 31.03 -30.65 17.53
C ARG A 618 30.32 -31.95 17.18
N THR A 619 29.12 -32.14 17.70
CA THR A 619 28.28 -33.30 17.39
C THR A 619 27.28 -32.92 16.31
N VAL A 620 27.37 -33.55 15.12
CA VAL A 620 26.57 -33.16 13.95
C VAL A 620 25.60 -34.29 13.60
N VAL A 621 24.32 -33.96 13.46
CA VAL A 621 23.25 -34.92 13.12
C VAL A 621 22.41 -34.34 11.98
N PHE A 622 22.23 -35.08 10.89
CA PHE A 622 21.36 -34.62 9.80
C PHE A 622 20.56 -35.72 9.11
N THR A 623 19.39 -35.35 8.59
CA THR A 623 18.64 -36.18 7.63
C THR A 623 19.22 -36.01 6.24
N ILE A 624 19.25 -37.07 5.43
CA ILE A 624 19.66 -36.97 4.03
C ILE A 624 18.91 -37.98 3.15
N HIS A 625 18.72 -37.63 1.88
CA HIS A 625 18.04 -38.44 0.87
C HIS A 625 18.96 -38.62 -0.33
N GLN A 626 19.16 -39.87 -0.77
CA GLN A 626 19.96 -40.27 -1.94
C GLN A 626 21.29 -39.50 -2.10
N PRO A 627 22.18 -39.51 -1.08
CA PRO A 627 23.51 -38.95 -1.22
C PRO A 627 24.35 -39.78 -2.22
N ARG A 628 25.25 -39.11 -2.94
CA ARG A 628 26.28 -39.79 -3.74
C ARG A 628 27.26 -40.58 -2.85
N SER A 629 27.95 -41.54 -3.46
CA SER A 629 28.93 -42.41 -2.79
C SER A 629 30.09 -41.65 -2.11
N ASP A 630 30.50 -40.51 -2.66
CA ASP A 630 31.50 -39.62 -2.07
C ASP A 630 30.99 -39.03 -0.74
N ILE A 631 29.80 -38.42 -0.75
CA ILE A 631 29.09 -37.90 0.43
C ILE A 631 28.84 -38.99 1.47
N PHE A 632 28.44 -40.20 1.05
CA PHE A 632 28.23 -41.34 1.95
C PHE A 632 29.51 -41.72 2.72
N SER A 633 30.67 -41.65 2.06
CA SER A 633 31.98 -41.95 2.70
C SER A 633 32.41 -40.96 3.80
N LEU A 634 31.70 -39.83 3.97
CA LEU A 634 32.00 -38.81 4.98
C LEU A 634 31.26 -39.05 6.31
N PHE A 635 30.34 -40.02 6.38
CA PHE A 635 29.52 -40.30 7.57
C PHE A 635 30.26 -41.20 8.56
N ASP A 636 30.31 -40.80 9.84
CA ASP A 636 30.94 -41.63 10.89
C ASP A 636 29.93 -42.60 11.53
N GLN A 637 28.64 -42.25 11.54
CA GLN A 637 27.51 -43.08 11.98
C GLN A 637 26.33 -42.96 10.99
N LEU A 638 25.56 -44.05 10.87
CA LEU A 638 24.38 -44.15 10.01
C LEU A 638 23.18 -44.69 10.81
N ILE A 639 22.02 -44.06 10.64
CA ILE A 639 20.71 -44.60 11.00
C ILE A 639 19.86 -44.75 9.74
N LEU A 640 19.26 -45.93 9.56
CA LEU A 640 18.35 -46.25 8.46
C LEU A 640 16.95 -46.54 9.02
N ILE A 641 15.95 -45.79 8.57
CA ILE A 641 14.56 -45.88 9.05
C ILE A 641 13.64 -46.26 7.89
N ALA A 642 12.74 -47.23 8.12
CA ALA A 642 11.71 -47.63 7.17
C ALA A 642 10.35 -47.68 7.88
N LYS A 643 9.35 -46.99 7.33
CA LYS A 643 7.98 -46.90 7.89
C LYS A 643 7.93 -46.65 9.41
N GLY A 644 8.81 -45.77 9.90
CA GLY A 644 8.92 -45.42 11.32
C GLY A 644 9.68 -46.41 12.21
N ARG A 645 10.13 -47.55 11.68
CA ARG A 645 10.89 -48.57 12.41
C ARG A 645 12.39 -48.44 12.13
N LEU A 646 13.21 -48.73 13.14
CA LEU A 646 14.67 -48.78 12.99
C LEU A 646 15.10 -50.03 12.23
N VAL A 647 15.74 -49.85 11.08
CA VAL A 647 16.30 -50.94 10.26
C VAL A 647 17.78 -51.14 10.54
N TYR A 648 18.53 -50.05 10.78
CA TYR A 648 19.94 -50.09 11.17
C TYR A 648 20.31 -48.86 11.99
N SER A 649 21.17 -49.04 13.01
CA SER A 649 21.96 -47.96 13.61
C SER A 649 23.37 -48.50 13.86
N GLY A 650 24.39 -47.70 13.56
CA GLY A 650 25.78 -48.03 13.84
C GLY A 650 26.76 -47.31 12.91
N PRO A 651 28.03 -47.75 12.86
CA PRO A 651 29.01 -47.24 11.91
C PRO A 651 28.55 -47.37 10.46
N ALA A 652 28.90 -46.39 9.62
CA ALA A 652 28.44 -46.34 8.23
C ALA A 652 29.15 -47.34 7.30
N ASP A 653 30.35 -47.78 7.69
CA ASP A 653 31.16 -48.83 7.06
C ASP A 653 30.64 -50.24 7.42
N GLU A 654 30.42 -50.53 8.71
CA GLU A 654 29.84 -51.81 9.20
C GLU A 654 28.46 -52.11 8.55
N ALA A 655 27.76 -51.10 8.03
CA ALA A 655 26.45 -51.25 7.40
C ALA A 655 26.46 -52.16 6.16
N ILE A 656 27.48 -52.07 5.30
CA ILE A 656 27.53 -52.84 4.04
C ILE A 656 27.63 -54.34 4.36
N ASP A 657 28.51 -54.70 5.30
CA ASP A 657 28.71 -56.08 5.74
C ASP A 657 27.47 -56.63 6.47
N HIS A 658 26.77 -55.79 7.23
CA HIS A 658 25.52 -56.17 7.90
C HIS A 658 24.42 -56.58 6.91
N PHE A 659 24.16 -55.78 5.86
CA PHE A 659 23.16 -56.14 4.84
C PHE A 659 23.62 -57.31 3.97
N ALA A 660 24.92 -57.40 3.64
CA ALA A 660 25.48 -58.56 2.95
C ALA A 660 25.28 -59.87 3.73
N ALA A 661 25.52 -59.86 5.05
CA ALA A 661 25.31 -61.01 5.93
C ALA A 661 23.84 -61.45 6.03
N MET A 662 22.88 -60.53 5.87
CA MET A 662 21.44 -60.85 5.81
C MET A 662 20.99 -61.42 4.44
N GLY A 663 21.88 -61.46 3.45
CA GLY A 663 21.59 -61.92 2.08
C GLY A 663 21.32 -60.80 1.07
N TYR A 664 21.60 -59.54 1.43
CA TYR A 664 21.39 -58.36 0.58
C TYR A 664 22.73 -57.62 0.31
N PRO A 665 23.70 -58.25 -0.39
CA PRO A 665 24.96 -57.60 -0.73
C PRO A 665 24.77 -56.53 -1.83
N VAL A 666 25.44 -55.39 -1.66
CA VAL A 666 25.42 -54.29 -2.64
C VAL A 666 26.05 -54.74 -3.97
N PRO A 667 25.37 -54.62 -5.12
CA PRO A 667 25.94 -54.96 -6.42
C PRO A 667 27.15 -54.10 -6.80
N LEU A 668 28.12 -54.69 -7.50
CA LEU A 668 29.27 -53.94 -8.02
C LEU A 668 28.83 -52.80 -8.95
N GLY A 669 29.29 -51.58 -8.66
CA GLY A 669 28.96 -50.37 -9.42
C GLY A 669 27.66 -49.68 -9.01
N PHE A 670 26.93 -50.17 -8.00
CA PHE A 670 25.81 -49.44 -7.41
C PHE A 670 26.28 -48.43 -6.34
N ASN A 671 25.52 -47.34 -6.17
CA ASN A 671 25.66 -46.47 -5.01
C ASN A 671 25.09 -47.20 -3.79
N VAL A 672 25.89 -47.29 -2.72
CA VAL A 672 25.51 -47.92 -1.46
C VAL A 672 24.28 -47.23 -0.86
N ALA A 673 24.23 -45.90 -0.88
CA ALA A 673 23.15 -45.15 -0.25
C ALA A 673 21.80 -45.37 -0.96
N ASP A 674 21.81 -45.37 -2.30
CA ASP A 674 20.61 -45.63 -3.10
C ASP A 674 20.13 -47.07 -2.90
N TYR A 675 21.03 -48.06 -2.93
CA TYR A 675 20.67 -49.46 -2.69
C TYR A 675 20.04 -49.70 -1.31
N LEU A 676 20.53 -49.02 -0.26
CA LEU A 676 19.95 -49.10 1.09
C LEU A 676 18.58 -48.39 1.19
N ILE A 677 18.35 -47.35 0.40
CA ILE A 677 17.05 -46.67 0.32
C ILE A 677 16.05 -47.52 -0.47
N ASP A 678 16.45 -48.12 -1.59
CA ASP A 678 15.62 -49.03 -2.40
C ASP A 678 15.22 -50.27 -1.59
N LEU A 679 16.18 -50.89 -0.89
CA LEU A 679 15.95 -52.03 0.01
C LEU A 679 14.93 -51.71 1.12
N THR A 680 14.89 -50.47 1.60
CA THR A 680 13.95 -50.02 2.63
C THR A 680 12.63 -49.47 2.11
N MET A 681 12.56 -49.02 0.85
CA MET A 681 11.29 -48.74 0.17
C MET A 681 10.54 -50.01 -0.23
N HIS A 682 11.25 -51.03 -0.73
CA HIS A 682 10.66 -52.30 -1.15
C HIS A 682 10.35 -53.26 0.01
N ALA A 683 10.68 -52.88 1.26
CA ALA A 683 10.33 -53.62 2.46
C ALA A 683 8.82 -53.55 2.74
N LEU A 684 8.07 -54.58 2.32
CA LEU A 684 6.65 -54.72 2.63
C LEU A 684 6.46 -55.00 4.13
N ASP A 685 5.32 -54.59 4.68
CA ASP A 685 4.86 -55.14 5.96
C ASP A 685 4.27 -56.52 5.65
N ASP A 686 4.59 -57.52 6.45
CA ASP A 686 3.92 -58.82 6.37
C ASP A 686 2.44 -58.62 6.77
N PRO A 687 1.48 -59.24 6.05
CA PRO A 687 0.06 -59.08 6.35
C PRO A 687 -0.24 -59.54 7.78
N THR A 688 -1.12 -58.81 8.47
CA THR A 688 -1.55 -59.19 9.82
C THR A 688 -2.23 -60.56 9.82
N GLU A 689 -2.28 -61.26 10.96
CA GLU A 689 -2.98 -62.57 11.03
C GLU A 689 -4.45 -62.46 10.59
N GLU A 690 -5.13 -61.33 10.86
CA GLU A 690 -6.50 -61.08 10.39
C GLU A 690 -6.57 -60.95 8.85
N GLU A 691 -5.58 -60.32 8.20
CA GLU A 691 -5.51 -60.21 6.73
C GLU A 691 -5.08 -61.52 6.07
N ALA A 692 -4.13 -62.25 6.66
CA ALA A 692 -3.76 -63.59 6.22
C ALA A 692 -4.96 -64.55 6.31
N ILE A 693 -5.73 -64.49 7.41
CA ILE A 693 -6.95 -65.28 7.59
C ILE A 693 -8.05 -64.84 6.61
N SER A 694 -8.23 -63.54 6.31
CA SER A 694 -9.25 -63.11 5.33
C SER A 694 -8.91 -63.60 3.90
N ILE A 695 -7.63 -63.53 3.51
CA ILE A 695 -7.13 -64.07 2.24
C ILE A 695 -7.27 -65.60 2.18
N LEU A 696 -7.01 -66.32 3.28
CA LEU A 696 -7.12 -67.78 3.36
C LEU A 696 -8.55 -68.32 3.50
N THR A 697 -9.50 -67.52 4.00
CA THR A 697 -10.90 -67.93 4.21
C THR A 697 -11.83 -67.59 3.04
N GLY A 698 -11.35 -66.83 2.04
CA GLY A 698 -12.05 -66.61 0.76
C GLY A 698 -13.33 -65.78 0.83
N ASN A 699 -13.64 -65.17 1.98
CA ASN A 699 -14.86 -64.38 2.18
C ASN A 699 -14.64 -62.89 1.83
N ALA A 700 -14.51 -62.61 0.53
CA ALA A 700 -14.56 -61.25 -0.01
C ALA A 700 -15.55 -61.21 -1.19
N GLU A 701 -16.60 -60.39 -1.08
CA GLU A 701 -17.48 -60.09 -2.22
C GLU A 701 -16.73 -59.21 -3.24
N PRO A 702 -16.94 -59.41 -4.56
CA PRO A 702 -16.11 -58.78 -5.58
C PRO A 702 -16.46 -57.29 -5.77
N GLY A 703 -15.56 -56.40 -5.33
CA GLY A 703 -15.72 -54.95 -5.50
C GLY A 703 -14.40 -54.17 -5.32
N GLY A 704 -13.62 -54.03 -6.40
CA GLY A 704 -12.37 -53.27 -6.44
C GLY A 704 -11.31 -53.97 -7.30
N ASP A 705 -10.62 -53.20 -8.16
CA ASP A 705 -9.77 -53.77 -9.21
C ASP A 705 -8.48 -54.43 -8.68
N VAL A 706 -8.25 -55.67 -9.11
CA VAL A 706 -7.00 -56.41 -8.93
C VAL A 706 -6.28 -56.49 -10.29
N PRO A 707 -4.97 -56.17 -10.40
CA PRO A 707 -4.24 -56.27 -11.65
C PRO A 707 -4.26 -57.70 -12.24
N SER A 708 -4.72 -57.82 -13.47
CA SER A 708 -4.97 -59.10 -14.14
C SER A 708 -3.71 -59.71 -14.76
N ASP A 709 -2.78 -60.19 -13.93
CA ASP A 709 -1.50 -60.78 -14.38
C ASP A 709 -1.12 -62.11 -13.66
N ILE A 710 -2.11 -62.87 -13.17
CA ILE A 710 -1.89 -64.21 -12.54
C ILE A 710 -2.95 -65.25 -12.98
N ILE A 711 -3.13 -65.49 -14.29
CA ILE A 711 -3.77 -66.74 -14.79
C ILE A 711 -3.13 -67.24 -16.10
N THR A 712 -1.91 -67.78 -16.05
CA THR A 712 -1.42 -68.79 -17.02
C THR A 712 -0.41 -69.76 -16.40
N GLU A 713 -0.88 -70.75 -15.65
CA GLU A 713 -0.43 -72.16 -15.76
C GLU A 713 -1.24 -73.06 -14.81
N THR A 714 -1.77 -74.16 -15.32
CA THR A 714 -2.59 -75.11 -14.56
C THR A 714 -1.82 -76.40 -14.22
N PRO A 715 -1.47 -76.66 -12.96
CA PRO A 715 -1.12 -78.00 -12.51
C PRO A 715 -2.39 -78.80 -12.18
N THR A 716 -2.42 -80.08 -12.56
CA THR A 716 -3.60 -80.94 -12.42
C THR A 716 -3.76 -81.52 -11.00
N ARG A 717 -4.83 -81.08 -10.32
CA ARG A 717 -5.72 -81.89 -9.45
C ARG A 717 -5.13 -83.18 -8.84
N VAL A 718 -4.64 -83.08 -7.60
CA VAL A 718 -4.64 -84.19 -6.63
C VAL A 718 -5.30 -83.71 -5.34
N THR A 719 -6.09 -84.58 -4.70
CA THR A 719 -6.92 -84.26 -3.53
C THR A 719 -6.12 -84.26 -2.23
N ALA A 720 -6.40 -83.29 -1.35
CA ALA A 720 -5.94 -83.34 0.03
C ALA A 720 -6.74 -84.37 0.84
N GLN A 721 -6.08 -85.41 1.35
CA GLN A 721 -6.63 -86.26 2.41
C GLN A 721 -5.52 -87.02 3.13
N ASN A 722 -5.73 -87.20 4.45
CA ASN A 722 -4.86 -87.88 5.40
C ASN A 722 -3.51 -87.18 5.67
N LEU A 723 -2.94 -87.21 6.88
CA LEU A 723 -3.44 -87.20 8.28
C LEU A 723 -2.17 -87.19 9.16
N PHE A 724 -2.34 -87.23 10.48
CA PHE A 724 -1.26 -87.37 11.46
C PHE A 724 -0.38 -88.63 11.24
N ASP A 725 0.76 -88.62 11.95
CA ASP A 725 1.88 -89.58 12.01
C ASP A 725 3.06 -89.27 11.06
N GLN A 726 4.33 -89.43 11.47
CA GLN A 726 4.84 -90.16 12.64
C GLN A 726 6.09 -89.52 13.30
N PHE A 727 6.45 -90.10 14.45
CA PHE A 727 7.52 -89.70 15.37
C PHE A 727 8.98 -89.85 14.85
N ALA A 728 9.82 -88.94 15.34
CA ALA A 728 11.17 -89.17 15.92
C ALA A 728 12.44 -89.56 15.11
N ALA A 729 13.52 -88.91 15.54
CA ALA A 729 14.92 -89.37 15.67
C ALA A 729 15.89 -89.34 14.44
N PRO A 730 17.20 -89.06 14.67
CA PRO A 730 18.26 -89.01 13.65
C PRO A 730 19.05 -90.34 13.54
N PRO A 731 19.91 -90.48 12.50
CA PRO A 731 21.38 -90.56 12.76
C PRO A 731 22.23 -89.89 11.62
N SER A 732 23.33 -89.17 11.91
CA SER A 732 24.77 -89.56 12.08
C SER A 732 25.62 -89.71 10.79
N ASP A 733 26.80 -89.07 10.77
CA ASP A 733 28.04 -89.44 10.05
C ASP A 733 28.00 -89.52 8.49
N SER A 734 29.07 -89.35 7.68
CA SER A 734 30.46 -88.83 7.78
C SER A 734 30.88 -88.43 6.31
N GLU A 735 31.99 -87.79 5.92
CA GLU A 735 33.39 -87.69 6.38
C GLU A 735 34.04 -86.33 5.95
N SER A 736 35.35 -86.18 6.15
CA SER A 736 36.25 -85.14 5.62
C SER A 736 37.64 -85.79 5.34
N PRO A 737 38.74 -85.09 4.92
CA PRO A 737 38.94 -83.70 4.49
C PRO A 737 39.78 -83.58 3.18
N ILE A 738 40.38 -82.40 2.91
CA ILE A 738 41.77 -82.09 2.41
C ILE A 738 41.72 -80.81 1.52
N ARG A 739 42.28 -79.65 1.93
CA ARG A 739 43.68 -79.15 1.76
C ARG A 739 44.17 -79.12 0.28
N ALA A 740 44.85 -78.09 -0.25
CA ALA A 740 45.25 -76.78 0.30
C ALA A 740 45.70 -75.76 -0.79
N SER A 741 45.68 -74.47 -0.43
CA SER A 741 46.73 -73.43 -0.63
C SER A 741 47.28 -73.00 -2.02
N LEU A 742 47.41 -71.65 -2.17
CA LEU A 742 48.45 -70.90 -2.94
C LEU A 742 48.37 -70.96 -4.50
N SER A 743 48.85 -69.99 -5.29
CA SER A 743 49.42 -68.64 -5.06
C SER A 743 49.35 -67.76 -6.34
N ARG A 744 49.60 -66.43 -6.22
CA ARG A 744 49.81 -65.50 -7.36
C ARG A 744 51.11 -65.77 -8.13
N PRO A 745 51.23 -65.29 -9.39
CA PRO A 745 52.42 -64.50 -9.76
C PRO A 745 52.18 -63.27 -10.67
N ILE A 746 53.22 -62.41 -10.74
CA ILE A 746 53.48 -61.19 -11.55
C ILE A 746 55.04 -61.07 -11.60
N PRO A 747 55.78 -60.35 -12.49
CA PRO A 747 55.56 -59.71 -13.82
C PRO A 747 56.52 -60.29 -14.93
N VAL A 748 56.73 -59.58 -16.08
CA VAL A 748 58.07 -59.05 -16.55
C VAL A 748 58.11 -58.54 -18.04
N SER A 749 58.46 -57.25 -18.21
CA SER A 749 59.28 -56.51 -19.25
C SER A 749 59.23 -56.66 -20.80
N ASN A 750 59.27 -55.48 -21.45
CA ASN A 750 60.21 -54.98 -22.51
C ASN A 750 60.09 -55.25 -24.05
N ALA A 751 59.87 -54.13 -24.77
CA ALA A 751 60.77 -53.46 -25.75
C ALA A 751 60.77 -53.73 -27.29
N ASP A 752 60.98 -52.61 -28.01
CA ASP A 752 61.56 -52.31 -29.34
C ASP A 752 61.06 -52.96 -30.67
N GLU A 753 60.67 -52.11 -31.65
CA GLU A 753 61.42 -51.85 -32.91
C GLU A 753 60.78 -50.75 -33.83
N PHE A 754 61.56 -50.24 -34.80
CA PHE A 754 61.23 -49.25 -35.86
C PHE A 754 61.67 -49.86 -37.21
N PRO A 755 61.11 -49.52 -38.42
CA PRO A 755 61.58 -48.29 -39.12
C PRO A 755 60.72 -47.66 -40.28
N ASN A 756 60.98 -46.36 -40.53
CA ASN A 756 61.21 -45.68 -41.84
C ASN A 756 60.18 -45.46 -43.00
N TRP A 757 60.11 -44.17 -43.40
CA TRP A 757 60.17 -43.56 -44.76
C TRP A 757 58.91 -43.48 -45.67
N GLY A 758 58.83 -42.38 -46.47
CA GLY A 758 58.11 -42.40 -47.77
C GLY A 758 57.31 -41.15 -48.21
N SER A 759 57.97 -40.03 -48.52
CA SER A 759 57.42 -38.80 -49.14
C SER A 759 56.53 -38.95 -50.40
N THR A 760 55.55 -38.04 -50.62
CA THR A 760 55.46 -37.14 -51.83
C THR A 760 54.26 -36.15 -51.80
N SER A 761 54.35 -35.10 -52.64
CA SER A 761 53.34 -34.06 -53.03
C SER A 761 53.39 -33.90 -54.57
N PRO A 762 52.67 -32.97 -55.28
CA PRO A 762 51.60 -32.00 -54.94
C PRO A 762 50.24 -32.46 -55.53
N ASP A 763 49.32 -31.78 -56.25
CA ASP A 763 49.01 -30.44 -56.86
C ASP A 763 47.46 -30.49 -57.21
N ARG A 764 46.61 -29.50 -57.59
CA ARG A 764 46.56 -28.00 -57.62
C ARG A 764 45.32 -27.53 -58.45
N ALA A 765 44.81 -26.30 -58.23
CA ALA A 765 43.78 -25.58 -59.04
C ALA A 765 42.35 -26.19 -59.06
N THR A 766 41.20 -25.56 -59.39
CA THR A 766 40.73 -24.15 -59.64
C THR A 766 39.17 -24.13 -59.68
N GLY A 767 38.49 -22.96 -59.54
CA GLY A 767 37.24 -22.69 -60.32
C GLY A 767 35.92 -22.21 -59.64
N VAL A 768 35.77 -20.89 -59.46
CA VAL A 768 34.65 -20.02 -59.96
C VAL A 768 33.14 -20.44 -59.84
N GLN A 769 32.43 -19.80 -58.86
CA GLN A 769 31.17 -18.99 -58.93
C GLN A 769 29.78 -19.45 -59.51
N ILE A 770 28.70 -19.13 -58.75
CA ILE A 770 27.43 -18.40 -59.14
C ILE A 770 26.28 -19.16 -59.92
N PRO A 771 24.94 -18.91 -59.70
CA PRO A 771 24.19 -18.41 -58.51
C PRO A 771 22.69 -18.89 -58.36
N THR A 772 21.92 -18.31 -57.40
CA THR A 772 20.42 -18.13 -57.38
C THR A 772 19.47 -19.38 -57.28
N ASN A 773 18.17 -19.32 -56.89
CA ASN A 773 17.22 -18.22 -56.58
C ASN A 773 16.02 -18.66 -55.68
N PHE A 774 15.20 -17.68 -55.20
CA PHE A 774 13.74 -17.77 -54.85
C PHE A 774 13.30 -18.52 -53.56
N GLU A 775 12.20 -18.19 -52.83
CA GLU A 775 11.27 -17.03 -52.84
C GLU A 775 10.37 -16.96 -51.56
N GLY A 776 9.95 -15.74 -51.14
CA GLY A 776 8.69 -15.44 -50.42
C GLY A 776 8.56 -15.72 -48.90
N ALA A 777 7.70 -15.03 -48.14
CA ALA A 777 6.96 -13.77 -48.38
C ALA A 777 6.46 -13.15 -47.04
N ALA A 778 6.32 -11.81 -46.96
CA ALA A 778 5.66 -11.10 -45.85
C ALA A 778 5.20 -9.69 -46.26
N GLU A 779 4.13 -9.20 -45.62
CA GLU A 779 3.36 -7.97 -45.92
C GLU A 779 2.72 -7.45 -44.60
N VAL A 780 2.25 -6.21 -44.38
CA VAL A 780 2.09 -4.95 -45.17
C VAL A 780 1.96 -3.80 -44.13
N TRP A 781 2.29 -2.50 -44.32
CA TRP A 781 2.56 -1.67 -45.51
C TRP A 781 3.42 -0.44 -45.16
N SER A 782 3.99 0.22 -46.19
CA SER A 782 4.15 1.68 -46.44
C SER A 782 4.49 2.73 -45.36
N SER A 783 5.13 3.86 -45.64
CA SER A 783 6.03 4.30 -46.74
C SER A 783 6.48 5.74 -46.47
N ARG A 784 7.79 6.03 -46.55
CA ARG A 784 8.41 7.03 -47.46
C ARG A 784 9.86 7.32 -47.09
N ASP A 785 10.68 7.39 -48.12
CA ASP A 785 12.10 7.73 -48.10
C ASP A 785 12.31 9.25 -47.94
N VAL A 786 13.56 9.67 -47.71
CA VAL A 786 14.33 10.48 -48.69
C VAL A 786 15.77 10.73 -48.17
N THR A 787 16.74 10.14 -48.89
CA THR A 787 18.16 10.54 -49.12
C THR A 787 19.04 11.10 -47.98
N ASP A 788 20.24 10.52 -47.86
CA ASP A 788 21.58 11.16 -47.97
C ASP A 788 21.92 12.42 -47.11
N ASN A 789 23.17 12.71 -46.69
CA ASN A 789 24.48 12.29 -47.15
C ASN A 789 25.60 12.74 -46.17
N LEU A 790 26.85 12.28 -46.37
CA LEU A 790 28.13 12.93 -45.96
C LEU A 790 28.42 13.11 -44.43
N SER A 791 29.68 13.19 -43.94
CA SER A 791 30.99 12.72 -44.44
C SER A 791 32.09 12.81 -43.34
N ALA A 792 33.33 12.42 -43.72
CA ALA A 792 34.61 12.87 -43.16
C ALA A 792 35.11 12.38 -41.76
N SER A 793 35.98 11.36 -41.81
CA SER A 793 37.22 11.25 -41.00
C SER A 793 38.35 12.10 -41.69
N PRO A 794 39.68 12.11 -41.34
CA PRO A 794 40.49 11.17 -40.54
C PRO A 794 41.68 11.78 -39.70
N ASN A 795 42.63 10.90 -39.32
CA ASN A 795 44.01 11.10 -38.81
C ASN A 795 44.19 11.20 -37.28
N ARG A 796 44.95 10.37 -36.52
CA ARG A 796 45.98 9.28 -36.70
C ARG A 796 47.44 9.71 -36.47
N VAL A 797 48.29 8.77 -35.99
CA VAL A 797 49.77 8.78 -35.75
C VAL A 797 50.17 9.10 -34.29
N SER A 798 51.03 8.36 -33.57
CA SER A 798 51.58 6.98 -33.71
C SER A 798 52.37 6.51 -32.46
N GLU A 799 52.43 5.18 -32.21
CA GLU A 799 53.59 4.40 -31.64
C GLU A 799 54.17 4.74 -30.23
N SER A 800 54.81 3.83 -29.46
CA SER A 800 55.00 2.36 -29.51
C SER A 800 55.40 1.83 -28.09
N GLY A 801 55.42 0.50 -27.84
CA GLY A 801 56.07 -0.06 -26.63
C GLY A 801 55.52 -1.39 -26.08
N LEU A 802 56.37 -2.42 -26.09
CA LEU A 802 56.22 -3.84 -25.65
C LEU A 802 55.20 -4.19 -24.51
N ARG A 803 54.58 -5.38 -24.63
CA ARG A 803 54.07 -6.20 -23.50
C ARG A 803 54.36 -7.70 -23.71
N HIS A 804 54.51 -8.45 -22.62
CA HIS A 804 54.79 -9.90 -22.64
C HIS A 804 53.53 -10.79 -22.71
N ARG A 805 53.75 -12.05 -23.13
CA ARG A 805 52.75 -13.10 -23.40
C ARG A 805 52.06 -13.68 -22.15
N THR A 806 50.91 -14.31 -22.42
CA THR A 806 50.24 -15.53 -21.86
C THR A 806 48.85 -15.25 -21.29
N SER A 807 47.73 -15.49 -22.00
CA SER A 807 47.16 -16.71 -22.64
C SER A 807 46.20 -17.48 -21.73
N GLN A 808 44.89 -17.31 -21.96
CA GLN A 808 43.81 -18.18 -21.48
C GLN A 808 43.17 -18.92 -22.69
N PRO A 809 42.68 -20.16 -22.53
CA PRO A 809 41.88 -20.85 -23.53
C PRO A 809 40.38 -20.44 -23.47
N PRO A 810 39.61 -20.59 -24.56
CA PRO A 810 38.21 -20.15 -24.64
C PRO A 810 37.20 -21.24 -24.23
N ALA A 811 35.98 -20.81 -23.90
CA ALA A 811 34.79 -21.65 -23.88
C ALA A 811 34.11 -21.67 -25.27
N LEU A 812 33.32 -22.70 -25.56
CA LEU A 812 32.46 -22.77 -26.77
C LEU A 812 31.19 -23.59 -26.49
N VAL A 813 30.08 -23.22 -27.14
CA VAL A 813 28.75 -23.86 -27.02
C VAL A 813 28.21 -24.20 -28.42
N PHE A 814 27.36 -25.21 -28.47
CA PHE A 814 26.85 -25.95 -29.63
C PHE A 814 26.01 -25.16 -30.66
N ALA A 815 26.15 -25.57 -31.93
CA ALA A 815 25.09 -25.83 -32.93
C ALA A 815 25.72 -26.69 -34.06
N THR A 816 25.34 -27.92 -34.45
CA THR A 816 24.06 -28.58 -34.86
C THR A 816 23.60 -28.32 -36.30
N GLU A 817 23.73 -29.33 -37.18
CA GLU A 817 22.75 -29.87 -38.17
C GLU A 817 23.39 -31.14 -38.83
N ASN A 818 22.68 -32.25 -39.12
CA ASN A 818 21.76 -32.57 -40.25
C ASN A 818 22.40 -32.27 -41.64
N VAL A 819 22.33 -33.07 -42.72
CA VAL A 819 21.37 -34.05 -43.30
C VAL A 819 22.19 -35.16 -44.04
N GLY A 820 21.73 -36.39 -44.36
CA GLY A 820 20.49 -37.11 -44.07
C GLY A 820 19.99 -38.05 -45.20
N LEU A 821 20.21 -39.37 -45.06
CA LEU A 821 19.56 -40.52 -45.74
C LEU A 821 19.73 -40.79 -47.26
N GLY A 822 20.25 -41.99 -47.58
CA GLY A 822 20.16 -42.66 -48.89
C GLY A 822 20.38 -44.17 -48.78
N ARG A 823 19.43 -45.00 -49.24
CA ARG A 823 19.42 -46.48 -49.09
C ARG A 823 20.46 -47.17 -50.02
N ASN A 824 21.04 -48.33 -49.66
CA ASN A 824 20.42 -49.63 -49.95
C ASN A 824 21.05 -50.86 -49.23
N THR A 825 20.16 -51.71 -48.68
CA THR A 825 20.20 -53.19 -48.63
C THR A 825 21.53 -53.96 -48.45
N LEU A 826 21.74 -54.61 -47.29
CA LEU A 826 21.48 -56.06 -47.12
C LEU A 826 21.70 -56.60 -45.67
N ARG A 827 20.99 -57.70 -45.39
CA ARG A 827 20.85 -58.54 -44.17
C ARG A 827 21.91 -58.50 -43.04
N ASN A 828 21.38 -58.53 -41.81
CA ASN A 828 22.06 -58.81 -40.54
C ASN A 828 22.71 -60.20 -40.46
N ASN A 829 23.74 -60.32 -39.62
CA ASN A 829 23.83 -61.39 -38.62
C ASN A 829 24.45 -60.82 -37.33
N SER A 830 24.02 -61.26 -36.14
CA SER A 830 24.25 -60.52 -34.88
C SER A 830 25.00 -61.32 -33.80
N SER A 831 26.01 -60.70 -33.17
CA SER A 831 26.75 -61.31 -32.06
C SER A 831 27.42 -60.30 -31.09
N SER A 832 26.72 -59.21 -30.74
CA SER A 832 27.16 -58.27 -29.68
C SER A 832 26.13 -58.21 -28.55
N HIS A 833 26.12 -59.24 -27.68
CA HIS A 833 25.07 -59.39 -26.65
C HIS A 833 25.55 -59.71 -25.23
N ARG A 834 26.85 -59.96 -24.99
CA ARG A 834 27.36 -60.44 -23.70
C ARG A 834 27.72 -59.36 -22.66
N ALA A 835 27.91 -58.11 -23.04
CA ALA A 835 28.19 -57.03 -22.08
C ALA A 835 26.92 -56.53 -21.35
N GLY A 836 25.77 -56.52 -22.02
CA GLY A 836 24.53 -55.92 -21.51
C GLY A 836 23.64 -56.81 -20.64
N GLN A 837 24.06 -58.04 -20.29
CA GLN A 837 23.21 -58.99 -19.56
C GLN A 837 23.34 -58.91 -18.03
N ALA A 838 24.48 -58.45 -17.48
CA ALA A 838 24.68 -58.38 -16.02
C ALA A 838 23.72 -57.41 -15.32
N GLN A 839 23.32 -56.33 -15.99
CA GLN A 839 22.55 -55.23 -15.39
C GLN A 839 21.03 -55.44 -15.39
N ARG A 840 20.52 -56.58 -15.89
CA ARG A 840 19.08 -56.87 -15.98
C ARG A 840 18.52 -57.83 -14.92
N GLN A 841 19.33 -58.37 -14.02
CA GLN A 841 18.88 -59.37 -13.01
C GLN A 841 18.36 -58.77 -11.70
N ILE A 842 18.60 -57.48 -11.43
CA ILE A 842 18.33 -56.85 -10.13
C ILE A 842 16.84 -56.91 -9.68
N PRO A 843 15.82 -56.81 -10.56
CA PRO A 843 14.40 -56.95 -10.17
C PRO A 843 13.99 -58.32 -9.61
N HIS A 844 14.89 -59.30 -9.55
CA HIS A 844 14.65 -60.60 -8.89
C HIS A 844 15.23 -60.69 -7.47
N LEU A 845 16.20 -59.85 -7.09
CA LEU A 845 16.84 -59.89 -5.77
C LEU A 845 16.07 -59.11 -4.68
N MET A 846 15.27 -58.12 -5.08
CA MET A 846 14.43 -57.33 -4.15
C MET A 846 12.98 -57.82 -4.04
N LYS A 847 12.59 -58.90 -4.74
CA LYS A 847 11.29 -59.52 -4.53
C LYS A 847 11.29 -60.27 -3.19
N ASN A 848 10.30 -60.01 -2.36
CA ASN A 848 10.07 -60.61 -1.03
C ASN A 848 11.04 -60.13 0.08
N VAL A 849 11.28 -58.82 0.17
CA VAL A 849 11.88 -58.18 1.36
C VAL A 849 10.79 -57.88 2.39
N SER A 850 10.82 -58.57 3.54
CA SER A 850 9.97 -58.27 4.70
C SER A 850 10.64 -57.23 5.59
N LEU A 851 9.91 -56.16 5.93
CA LEU A 851 10.36 -55.18 6.92
C LEU A 851 10.54 -55.80 8.30
N GLN A 852 9.65 -56.72 8.70
CA GLN A 852 9.73 -57.40 9.99
C GLN A 852 11.01 -58.22 10.10
N ARG A 853 11.44 -58.89 9.01
CA ARG A 853 12.70 -59.64 8.97
C ARG A 853 13.91 -58.73 9.18
N LEU A 854 14.00 -57.61 8.46
CA LEU A 854 15.12 -56.66 8.60
C LEU A 854 15.24 -56.12 10.02
N VAL A 855 14.12 -55.64 10.59
CA VAL A 855 14.06 -55.13 11.98
C VAL A 855 14.42 -56.23 12.98
N THR A 856 13.96 -57.46 12.77
CA THR A 856 14.23 -58.60 13.66
C THR A 856 15.69 -59.02 13.65
N GLU A 857 16.34 -59.13 12.49
CA GLU A 857 17.77 -59.48 12.42
C GLU A 857 18.67 -58.36 12.94
N TYR A 858 18.37 -57.09 12.66
CA TYR A 858 19.06 -55.98 13.32
C TYR A 858 18.88 -56.01 14.85
N SER A 859 17.69 -56.38 15.36
CA SER A 859 17.44 -56.48 16.80
C SER A 859 18.27 -57.54 17.53
N LYS A 860 18.72 -58.59 16.80
CA LYS A 860 19.61 -59.65 17.27
C LYS A 860 21.10 -59.32 17.10
N SER A 861 21.42 -58.25 16.36
CA SER A 861 22.79 -57.95 15.94
C SER A 861 23.69 -57.57 17.12
N LEU A 862 24.98 -57.91 17.00
CA LEU A 862 26.01 -57.46 17.94
C LEU A 862 26.08 -55.92 17.97
N ILE A 863 25.81 -55.25 16.85
CA ILE A 863 25.84 -53.80 16.67
C ILE A 863 24.85 -53.11 17.62
N LEU A 864 23.57 -53.56 17.65
CA LEU A 864 22.60 -53.01 18.59
C LEU A 864 22.99 -53.27 20.06
N SER A 865 23.59 -54.44 20.35
CA SER A 865 24.03 -54.75 21.72
C SER A 865 25.19 -53.86 22.18
N LYS A 866 26.14 -53.54 21.29
CA LYS A 866 27.25 -52.60 21.48
C LYS A 866 26.74 -51.19 21.75
N ILE A 867 25.83 -50.68 20.92
CA ILE A 867 25.21 -49.35 21.11
C ILE A 867 24.45 -49.27 22.44
N ARG A 868 23.68 -50.29 22.79
CA ARG A 868 22.97 -50.34 24.10
C ARG A 868 23.96 -50.35 25.27
N TYR A 869 25.06 -51.08 25.17
CA TYR A 869 26.14 -51.06 26.16
C TYR A 869 26.78 -49.67 26.27
N GLU A 870 27.22 -49.05 25.17
CA GLU A 870 27.82 -47.71 25.14
C GLU A 870 26.93 -46.65 25.82
N VAL A 871 25.63 -46.65 25.52
CA VAL A 871 24.71 -45.68 26.13
C VAL A 871 24.53 -45.98 27.63
N MET A 872 24.44 -47.25 28.04
CA MET A 872 24.35 -47.61 29.47
C MET A 872 25.64 -47.32 30.26
N GLU A 873 26.81 -47.49 29.64
CA GLU A 873 28.12 -47.13 30.21
C GLU A 873 28.25 -45.60 30.38
N SER A 874 27.71 -44.82 29.42
CA SER A 874 27.61 -43.36 29.57
C SER A 874 26.72 -42.93 30.75
N VAL A 875 25.63 -43.65 31.02
CA VAL A 875 24.76 -43.40 32.19
C VAL A 875 25.49 -43.78 33.48
N ALA A 876 26.15 -44.95 33.50
CA ALA A 876 26.87 -45.43 34.68
C ALA A 876 27.99 -44.48 35.10
N SER A 877 28.87 -44.11 34.16
CA SER A 877 29.95 -43.14 34.40
C SER A 877 29.42 -41.77 34.85
N ALA A 878 28.38 -41.24 34.20
CA ALA A 878 27.77 -39.97 34.59
C ALA A 878 27.15 -40.00 36.00
N SER A 879 26.68 -41.16 36.48
CA SER A 879 26.12 -41.31 37.83
C SER A 879 27.17 -41.45 38.94
N ALA A 880 28.41 -41.86 38.62
CA ALA A 880 29.51 -41.94 39.59
C ALA A 880 30.00 -40.54 40.02
N ASP A 881 30.00 -39.57 39.10
CA ASP A 881 30.46 -38.20 39.35
C ASP A 881 29.67 -37.49 40.46
N ASP A 882 28.35 -37.68 40.55
CA ASP A 882 27.50 -36.93 41.49
C ASP A 882 27.83 -37.26 42.96
N VAL A 883 28.25 -38.50 43.25
CA VAL A 883 28.64 -38.95 44.59
C VAL A 883 29.90 -38.23 45.10
N SER A 884 30.78 -37.79 44.19
CA SER A 884 32.03 -37.09 44.56
C SER A 884 31.82 -35.65 45.06
N SER A 885 30.60 -35.10 44.93
CA SER A 885 30.33 -33.67 45.15
C SER A 885 30.01 -33.28 46.61
N SER A 886 30.06 -34.22 47.56
CA SER A 886 29.51 -34.07 48.92
C SER A 886 30.54 -34.23 50.06
N SER A 887 31.61 -33.44 50.05
CA SER A 887 32.47 -33.25 51.24
C SER A 887 33.14 -31.85 51.26
N PRO A 888 33.19 -31.15 52.42
CA PRO A 888 33.99 -29.93 52.58
C PRO A 888 35.50 -30.24 52.55
N ALA A 889 36.31 -29.22 52.26
CA ALA A 889 37.75 -29.36 52.08
C ALA A 889 38.54 -29.28 53.41
N ASP A 890 39.70 -29.96 53.47
CA ASP A 890 40.79 -29.61 54.38
C ASP A 890 42.16 -30.16 53.91
N GLY A 891 43.25 -29.54 54.38
CA GLY A 891 44.54 -30.21 54.63
C GLY A 891 45.50 -30.69 53.50
N GLN A 892 46.39 -29.79 53.07
CA GLN A 892 47.85 -30.00 52.88
C GLN A 892 48.48 -30.98 51.83
N SER A 893 49.57 -30.46 51.25
CA SER A 893 50.60 -31.00 50.34
C SER A 893 51.19 -32.40 50.58
N THR A 894 51.59 -33.11 49.50
CA THR A 894 53.03 -33.33 49.13
C THR A 894 53.30 -34.06 47.79
N GLN A 895 54.57 -33.97 47.37
CA GLN A 895 55.32 -34.54 46.23
C GLN A 895 54.83 -35.84 45.51
N GLY A 896 54.49 -35.68 44.23
CA GLY A 896 55.14 -36.30 43.06
C GLY A 896 55.48 -37.82 42.97
N LEU A 897 54.98 -38.47 41.92
CA LEU A 897 55.65 -39.61 41.28
C LEU A 897 55.39 -39.66 39.75
N ARG A 898 56.39 -40.01 38.94
CA ARG A 898 56.19 -40.31 37.50
C ARG A 898 55.56 -41.69 37.34
N ARG A 899 54.48 -41.81 36.56
CA ARG A 899 54.05 -43.07 35.94
C ARG A 899 53.78 -42.90 34.45
N THR A 900 53.99 -43.97 33.69
CA THR A 900 53.92 -44.03 32.24
C THR A 900 52.49 -43.87 31.72
N ARG A 901 52.30 -43.11 30.63
CA ARG A 901 51.01 -43.00 29.94
C ARG A 901 50.79 -44.22 29.05
N SER A 902 49.80 -45.05 29.37
CA SER A 902 49.04 -45.80 28.36
C SER A 902 47.93 -44.91 27.78
N ILE A 903 47.61 -45.06 26.50
CA ILE A 903 46.62 -44.23 25.80
C ILE A 903 45.24 -44.91 25.88
N SER A 904 44.52 -44.68 26.98
CA SER A 904 43.16 -45.24 27.18
C SER A 904 42.38 -44.54 28.31
N SER A 905 42.26 -43.21 28.25
CA SER A 905 41.36 -42.44 29.14
C SER A 905 41.05 -41.05 28.58
N PHE A 906 40.11 -40.95 27.62
CA PHE A 906 39.46 -39.66 27.35
C PHE A 906 38.45 -39.39 28.47
N VAL A 907 38.58 -38.23 29.11
CA VAL A 907 37.85 -37.89 30.34
C VAL A 907 36.36 -37.65 30.03
N SER A 908 35.48 -38.25 30.84
CA SER A 908 34.04 -37.97 30.82
C SER A 908 33.78 -36.49 31.12
N LEU A 909 33.25 -35.76 30.14
CA LEU A 909 32.99 -34.32 30.26
C LEU A 909 31.74 -34.07 31.12
N ASN A 910 31.97 -33.81 32.40
CA ASN A 910 30.96 -33.60 33.44
C ASN A 910 29.85 -32.64 32.97
N THR A 911 28.60 -33.13 32.93
CA THR A 911 27.40 -32.41 32.45
C THR A 911 27.19 -31.05 33.11
N THR A 912 27.63 -30.86 34.36
CA THR A 912 27.50 -29.56 35.06
C THR A 912 28.36 -28.45 34.44
N SER A 913 29.44 -28.79 33.73
CA SER A 913 30.25 -27.82 32.98
C SER A 913 29.50 -27.29 31.75
N VAL A 914 28.78 -28.18 31.04
CA VAL A 914 27.89 -27.86 29.92
C VAL A 914 26.80 -26.89 30.37
N ILE A 915 26.14 -27.21 31.49
CA ILE A 915 25.06 -26.39 32.07
C ILE A 915 25.59 -25.02 32.54
N ARG A 916 26.72 -24.98 33.26
CA ARG A 916 27.37 -23.71 33.69
C ARG A 916 27.76 -22.82 32.50
N ALA A 917 28.26 -23.41 31.40
CA ALA A 917 28.54 -22.69 30.15
C ALA A 917 27.26 -22.18 29.44
N ALA A 918 26.10 -22.78 29.72
CA ALA A 918 24.80 -22.37 29.18
C ALA A 918 24.03 -21.36 30.08
N ASP A 919 24.30 -21.31 31.39
CA ASP A 919 23.58 -20.45 32.36
C ASP A 919 24.06 -19.00 32.41
N GLY A 920 25.33 -18.71 32.11
CA GLY A 920 25.83 -17.33 32.07
C GLY A 920 25.21 -16.45 30.96
N LYS A 921 24.47 -17.04 30.00
CA LYS A 921 24.15 -16.45 28.69
C LYS A 921 22.84 -15.64 28.67
N LYS A 922 22.76 -14.53 29.41
CA LYS A 922 21.60 -13.58 29.39
C LYS A 922 21.41 -12.94 27.99
N ARG A 923 20.43 -13.43 27.19
CA ARG A 923 20.05 -12.94 25.83
C ARG A 923 19.50 -11.50 25.82
N ALA A 924 19.52 -10.79 24.70
CA ALA A 924 19.18 -9.35 24.56
C ALA A 924 17.75 -8.94 25.00
N THR A 925 17.55 -7.69 25.49
CA THR A 925 16.25 -6.98 25.70
C THR A 925 15.09 -7.77 26.33
N GLY A 926 13.82 -7.48 26.00
CA GLY A 926 13.25 -7.10 24.70
C GLY A 926 13.51 -5.71 24.07
N PHE A 927 13.83 -4.64 24.80
CA PHE A 927 14.07 -3.32 24.16
C PHE A 927 15.19 -3.34 23.10
N GLN A 928 16.32 -3.99 23.38
CA GLN A 928 17.37 -4.28 22.40
C GLN A 928 16.87 -5.14 21.24
N GLN A 929 16.01 -6.15 21.48
CA GLN A 929 15.44 -6.97 20.40
C GLN A 929 14.60 -6.08 19.47
N PHE A 930 13.73 -5.25 20.02
CA PHE A 930 12.96 -4.26 19.27
C PHE A 930 13.86 -3.30 18.48
N MET A 931 14.90 -2.71 19.09
CA MET A 931 15.81 -1.80 18.38
C MET A 931 16.59 -2.50 17.24
N ILE A 932 17.05 -3.74 17.44
CA ILE A 932 17.74 -4.54 16.41
C ILE A 932 16.78 -4.89 15.26
N LEU A 933 15.55 -5.32 15.57
CA LEU A 933 14.52 -5.66 14.59
C LEU A 933 14.01 -4.43 13.82
N ASN A 934 13.91 -3.29 14.49
CA ASN A 934 13.52 -2.02 13.88
C ASN A 934 14.64 -1.50 12.96
N SER A 935 15.90 -1.54 13.40
CA SER A 935 17.05 -1.24 12.54
C SER A 935 17.09 -2.16 11.30
N ARG A 936 16.88 -3.47 11.48
CA ARG A 936 16.74 -4.43 10.36
C ARG A 936 15.62 -4.04 9.40
N THR A 937 14.44 -3.73 9.92
CA THR A 937 13.25 -3.43 9.09
C THR A 937 13.36 -2.09 8.35
N PHE A 938 13.85 -1.03 9.00
CA PHE A 938 14.11 0.25 8.33
C PHE A 938 15.24 0.17 7.29
N LYS A 939 16.27 -0.67 7.54
CA LYS A 939 17.33 -0.93 6.55
C LYS A 939 16.83 -1.77 5.36
N ASN A 940 15.90 -2.70 5.58
CA ASN A 940 15.16 -3.40 4.52
C ASN A 940 14.39 -2.39 3.65
N LEU A 941 13.61 -1.48 4.27
CA LEU A 941 12.88 -0.42 3.57
C LEU A 941 13.77 0.48 2.73
N TYR A 942 14.89 0.97 3.27
CA TYR A 942 15.79 1.86 2.54
C TYR A 942 16.42 1.19 1.31
N ARG A 943 16.63 -0.13 1.35
CA ARG A 943 17.15 -0.93 0.22
C ARG A 943 16.07 -1.42 -0.74
N ASN A 944 14.80 -1.45 -0.35
CA ASN A 944 13.66 -1.69 -1.22
C ASN A 944 12.69 -0.49 -1.16
N PRO A 945 13.07 0.66 -1.74
CA PRO A 945 12.32 1.91 -1.65
C PRO A 945 11.04 1.89 -2.48
N ALA A 946 10.81 0.88 -3.34
CA ALA A 946 9.74 0.87 -4.33
C ALA A 946 8.36 1.09 -3.69
N LEU A 947 8.03 0.33 -2.64
CA LEU A 947 6.77 0.45 -1.91
C LEU A 947 6.58 1.87 -1.32
N LEU A 948 7.64 2.44 -0.75
CA LEU A 948 7.64 3.79 -0.16
C LEU A 948 7.42 4.87 -1.22
N ALA A 949 8.18 4.79 -2.31
CA ALA A 949 8.11 5.73 -3.43
C ALA A 949 6.73 5.69 -4.10
N THR A 950 6.16 4.49 -4.31
CA THR A 950 4.80 4.33 -4.85
C THR A 950 3.76 5.01 -3.96
N HIS A 951 3.79 4.81 -2.64
CA HIS A 951 2.83 5.47 -1.73
C HIS A 951 2.96 7.01 -1.73
N TYR A 952 4.19 7.53 -1.76
CA TYR A 952 4.43 8.98 -1.76
C TYR A 952 4.03 9.61 -3.10
N MET A 953 4.38 8.98 -4.23
CA MET A 953 4.02 9.45 -5.57
C MET A 953 2.50 9.40 -5.80
N ILE A 954 1.83 8.31 -5.41
CA ILE A 954 0.36 8.23 -5.49
C ILE A 954 -0.27 9.35 -4.68
N SER A 955 0.18 9.57 -3.43
CA SER A 955 -0.40 10.60 -2.57
C SER A 955 -0.20 12.03 -3.12
N LEU A 956 0.95 12.31 -3.73
CA LEU A 956 1.22 13.60 -4.39
C LEU A 956 0.36 13.79 -5.66
N CYS A 957 0.32 12.79 -6.54
CA CYS A 957 -0.46 12.85 -7.78
C CYS A 957 -1.96 12.96 -7.50
N VAL A 958 -2.48 12.17 -6.55
CA VAL A 958 -3.89 12.20 -6.15
C VAL A 958 -4.23 13.52 -5.44
N ALA A 959 -3.34 14.06 -4.59
CA ALA A 959 -3.54 15.39 -4.01
C ALA A 959 -3.69 16.46 -5.11
N ALA A 960 -2.81 16.47 -6.11
CA ALA A 960 -2.89 17.41 -7.23
C ALA A 960 -4.19 17.25 -8.03
N ILE A 961 -4.60 16.02 -8.35
CA ILE A 961 -5.83 15.73 -9.10
C ILE A 961 -7.08 16.14 -8.31
N CYS A 962 -7.22 15.73 -7.05
CA CYS A 962 -8.35 16.13 -6.20
C CYS A 962 -8.43 17.66 -6.03
N SER A 963 -7.27 18.30 -5.82
CA SER A 963 -7.17 19.76 -5.65
C SER A 963 -7.56 20.54 -6.90
N GLY A 964 -7.29 19.98 -8.10
CA GLY A 964 -7.68 20.58 -9.37
C GLY A 964 -9.16 20.38 -9.69
N LEU A 965 -9.73 19.21 -9.37
CA LEU A 965 -11.13 18.87 -9.62
C LEU A 965 -12.09 19.61 -8.65
N PHE A 966 -11.72 19.70 -7.38
CA PHE A 966 -12.51 20.36 -6.32
C PHE A 966 -11.97 21.76 -6.00
N TRP A 967 -11.42 22.48 -6.97
CA TRP A 967 -10.81 23.78 -6.77
C TRP A 967 -11.83 24.83 -6.27
N LYS A 968 -11.56 25.41 -5.08
CA LYS A 968 -12.39 26.45 -4.43
C LYS A 968 -13.89 26.15 -4.44
N VAL A 969 -14.28 25.14 -3.67
CA VAL A 969 -15.69 24.75 -3.47
C VAL A 969 -16.48 25.90 -2.83
N LYS A 970 -17.73 26.11 -3.29
CA LYS A 970 -18.65 27.14 -2.80
C LYS A 970 -19.40 26.70 -1.54
N ASP A 971 -20.00 27.67 -0.85
CA ASP A 971 -20.89 27.45 0.31
C ASP A 971 -22.38 27.35 -0.08
N ASP A 972 -22.63 26.69 -1.22
CA ASP A 972 -23.96 26.28 -1.68
C ASP A 972 -24.20 24.77 -1.45
N ILE A 973 -25.43 24.29 -1.64
CA ILE A 973 -25.77 22.86 -1.43
C ILE A 973 -24.99 21.95 -2.39
N GLY A 974 -24.69 22.40 -3.62
CA GLY A 974 -23.83 21.69 -4.55
C GLY A 974 -22.39 21.54 -4.01
N GLY A 975 -21.87 22.59 -3.39
CA GLY A 975 -20.58 22.61 -2.71
C GLY A 975 -20.54 21.72 -1.47
N PHE A 976 -21.61 21.66 -0.69
CA PHE A 976 -21.75 20.67 0.39
C PHE A 976 -21.70 19.23 -0.14
N GLN A 977 -22.42 18.92 -1.24
CA GLN A 977 -22.35 17.62 -1.90
C GLN A 977 -20.92 17.31 -2.40
N ASN A 978 -20.22 18.30 -2.96
CA ASN A 978 -18.84 18.18 -3.40
C ASN A 978 -17.87 17.91 -2.22
N ARG A 979 -18.04 18.58 -1.07
CA ARG A 979 -17.29 18.33 0.18
C ARG A 979 -17.49 16.90 0.68
N MET A 980 -18.73 16.41 0.73
CA MET A 980 -19.00 15.01 1.12
C MET A 980 -18.39 14.01 0.12
N GLY A 981 -18.51 14.26 -1.18
CA GLY A 981 -17.92 13.42 -2.23
C GLY A 981 -16.39 13.36 -2.14
N LEU A 982 -15.74 14.49 -1.86
CA LEU A 982 -14.31 14.58 -1.59
C LEU A 982 -13.91 13.73 -0.38
N PHE A 983 -14.53 13.94 0.79
CA PHE A 983 -14.17 13.21 2.01
C PHE A 983 -14.36 11.70 1.85
N PHE A 984 -15.42 11.28 1.16
CA PHE A 984 -15.68 9.89 0.82
C PHE A 984 -14.60 9.31 -0.10
N PHE A 985 -14.24 10.03 -1.17
CA PHE A 985 -13.18 9.61 -2.08
C PHE A 985 -11.81 9.49 -1.40
N VAL A 986 -11.47 10.45 -0.52
CA VAL A 986 -10.21 10.45 0.22
C VAL A 986 -10.14 9.28 1.22
N CYS A 987 -11.24 9.00 1.94
CA CYS A 987 -11.32 7.83 2.81
C CYS A 987 -11.25 6.52 2.00
N ALA A 988 -11.94 6.41 0.87
CA ALA A 988 -11.84 5.24 -0.01
C ALA A 988 -10.39 5.02 -0.48
N LEU A 989 -9.72 6.08 -0.96
CA LEU A 989 -8.35 5.99 -1.46
C LEU A 989 -7.36 5.53 -0.40
N PHE A 990 -7.36 6.15 0.79
CA PHE A 990 -6.45 5.72 1.86
C PHE A 990 -6.81 4.32 2.37
N GLY A 991 -8.10 3.98 2.45
CA GLY A 991 -8.61 2.67 2.82
C GLY A 991 -8.11 1.55 1.92
N PHE A 992 -8.28 1.67 0.59
CA PHE A 992 -7.73 0.69 -0.35
C PHE A 992 -6.19 0.70 -0.38
N SER A 993 -5.53 1.85 -0.14
CA SER A 993 -4.06 1.89 -0.03
C SER A 993 -3.51 1.09 1.16
N ALA A 994 -4.31 0.88 2.21
CA ALA A 994 -3.94 0.10 3.40
C ALA A 994 -3.66 -1.38 3.11
N ILE A 995 -4.23 -1.93 2.03
CA ILE A 995 -4.11 -3.35 1.64
C ILE A 995 -2.65 -3.72 1.31
N SER A 996 -1.85 -2.76 0.82
CA SER A 996 -0.45 -2.99 0.42
C SER A 996 0.47 -3.52 1.53
N GLY A 997 0.28 -3.09 2.79
CA GLY A 997 1.14 -3.49 3.92
C GLY A 997 1.05 -4.98 4.27
N MET A 998 -0.06 -5.64 3.88
CA MET A 998 -0.32 -7.06 4.13
C MET A 998 0.69 -7.99 3.45
N GLN A 999 1.18 -7.63 2.26
CA GLN A 999 2.18 -8.44 1.56
C GLN A 999 3.51 -8.47 2.31
N VAL A 1000 3.87 -7.42 3.05
CA VAL A 1000 5.10 -7.35 3.85
C VAL A 1000 5.12 -8.42 4.95
N PHE A 1001 4.03 -8.56 5.71
CA PHE A 1001 3.95 -9.62 6.72
C PHE A 1001 3.82 -11.01 6.07
N SER A 1002 3.04 -11.14 4.98
CA SER A 1002 2.88 -12.43 4.30
C SER A 1002 4.21 -12.98 3.77
N ALA A 1003 5.09 -12.13 3.23
CA ALA A 1003 6.40 -12.52 2.72
C ALA A 1003 7.42 -12.82 3.84
N GLU A 1004 7.41 -12.08 4.95
CA GLU A 1004 8.32 -12.35 6.08
C GLU A 1004 7.84 -13.49 7.01
N ARG A 1005 6.60 -13.99 6.85
CA ARG A 1005 6.00 -15.02 7.72
C ARG A 1005 6.86 -16.29 7.88
N PRO A 1006 7.49 -16.88 6.84
CA PRO A 1006 8.36 -18.05 7.02
C PRO A 1006 9.59 -17.74 7.89
N ILE A 1007 10.19 -16.56 7.69
CA ILE A 1007 11.36 -16.08 8.44
C ILE A 1007 10.98 -15.89 9.91
N PHE A 1008 9.83 -15.25 10.18
CA PHE A 1008 9.31 -15.08 11.54
C PHE A 1008 9.07 -16.41 12.25
N VAL A 1009 8.48 -17.41 11.57
CA VAL A 1009 8.23 -18.74 12.14
C VAL A 1009 9.55 -19.46 12.46
N ARG A 1010 10.54 -19.43 11.56
CA ARG A 1010 11.87 -20.01 11.80
C ARG A 1010 12.62 -19.34 12.95
N GLU A 1011 12.68 -18.01 12.96
CA GLU A 1011 13.35 -17.23 14.01
C GLU A 1011 12.66 -17.39 15.38
N ARG A 1012 11.33 -17.56 15.41
CA ARG A 1012 10.56 -17.91 16.61
C ARG A 1012 10.91 -19.32 17.10
N ALA A 1013 10.94 -20.31 16.22
CA ALA A 1013 11.29 -21.71 16.54
C ALA A 1013 12.68 -21.83 17.18
N ASN A 1014 13.65 -21.05 16.67
CA ASN A 1014 15.04 -21.05 17.15
C ASN A 1014 15.27 -20.01 18.29
N GLY A 1015 14.20 -19.35 18.77
CA GLY A 1015 14.21 -18.50 19.97
C GLY A 1015 15.01 -17.20 19.84
N TYR A 1016 15.05 -16.60 18.64
CA TYR A 1016 15.77 -15.34 18.37
C TYR A 1016 15.23 -14.16 19.19
N TYR A 1017 13.90 -14.01 19.25
CA TYR A 1017 13.23 -12.88 19.89
C TYR A 1017 11.81 -13.25 20.36
N ARG A 1018 11.17 -12.35 21.13
CA ARG A 1018 9.76 -12.50 21.51
C ARG A 1018 8.83 -12.06 20.37
N PRO A 1019 7.70 -12.75 20.11
CA PRO A 1019 6.75 -12.35 19.07
C PRO A 1019 6.30 -10.88 19.14
N ILE A 1020 6.10 -10.36 20.36
CA ILE A 1020 5.69 -8.97 20.60
C ILE A 1020 6.74 -7.93 20.18
N THR A 1021 8.05 -8.22 20.27
CA THR A 1021 9.09 -7.27 19.85
C THR A 1021 9.24 -7.19 18.34
N TYR A 1022 8.95 -8.29 17.64
CA TYR A 1022 8.80 -8.27 16.17
C TYR A 1022 7.52 -7.51 15.77
N TYR A 1023 6.38 -7.81 16.41
CA TYR A 1023 5.12 -7.16 16.10
C TYR A 1023 5.17 -5.63 16.25
N MET A 1024 5.70 -5.13 17.38
CA MET A 1024 5.88 -3.70 17.61
C MET A 1024 6.86 -3.06 16.61
N SER A 1025 7.91 -3.77 16.20
CA SER A 1025 8.82 -3.30 15.15
C SER A 1025 8.13 -3.20 13.79
N LYS A 1026 7.16 -4.07 13.48
CA LYS A 1026 6.36 -4.00 12.25
C LYS A 1026 5.29 -2.92 12.31
N ILE A 1027 4.65 -2.69 13.45
CA ILE A 1027 3.73 -1.55 13.64
C ILE A 1027 4.46 -0.23 13.39
N LEU A 1028 5.62 0.00 14.03
CA LEU A 1028 6.37 1.26 13.86
C LEU A 1028 6.83 1.48 12.40
N PHE A 1029 7.26 0.40 11.74
CA PHE A 1029 7.62 0.41 10.32
C PHE A 1029 6.44 0.71 9.40
N GLU A 1030 5.26 0.13 9.64
CA GLU A 1030 4.09 0.36 8.79
C GLU A 1030 3.51 1.76 9.04
N PHE A 1031 3.35 2.13 10.31
CA PHE A 1031 2.64 3.35 10.69
C PHE A 1031 3.39 4.62 10.28
N LEU A 1032 4.67 4.74 10.63
CA LEU A 1032 5.39 6.02 10.48
C LEU A 1032 5.61 6.42 9.00
N PRO A 1033 6.35 5.65 8.17
CA PRO A 1033 6.55 5.99 6.77
C PRO A 1033 5.30 5.74 5.90
N LEU A 1034 4.59 4.62 6.04
CA LEU A 1034 3.56 4.25 5.06
C LEU A 1034 2.14 4.76 5.40
N ARG A 1035 1.85 5.18 6.64
CA ARG A 1035 0.48 5.57 7.05
C ARG A 1035 0.34 6.98 7.63
N ILE A 1036 1.36 7.52 8.30
CA ILE A 1036 1.33 8.89 8.85
C ILE A 1036 1.76 9.92 7.80
N ILE A 1037 2.91 9.71 7.15
CA ILE A 1037 3.46 10.70 6.20
C ILE A 1037 2.55 10.93 4.96
N PRO A 1038 1.98 9.92 4.30
CA PRO A 1038 1.25 10.15 3.05
C PRO A 1038 -0.06 10.98 3.21
N PRO A 1039 -0.92 10.75 4.22
CA PRO A 1039 -2.06 11.64 4.51
C PRO A 1039 -1.65 13.06 4.91
N LEU A 1040 -0.50 13.26 5.57
CA LEU A 1040 0.00 14.60 5.89
C LEU A 1040 0.42 15.36 4.62
N ILE A 1041 1.13 14.71 3.69
CA ILE A 1041 1.48 15.30 2.38
C ILE A 1041 0.20 15.63 1.60
N PHE A 1042 -0.74 14.67 1.53
CA PHE A 1042 -2.01 14.86 0.83
C PHE A 1042 -2.82 16.02 1.41
N GLY A 1043 -3.05 16.01 2.73
CA GLY A 1043 -3.90 16.99 3.41
C GLY A 1043 -3.32 18.40 3.39
N LEU A 1044 -1.99 18.56 3.49
CA LEU A 1044 -1.33 19.87 3.40
C LEU A 1044 -1.60 20.58 2.06
N ILE A 1045 -1.60 19.82 0.96
CA ILE A 1045 -1.88 20.33 -0.39
C ILE A 1045 -3.39 20.51 -0.58
N CYS A 1046 -4.14 19.45 -0.33
CA CYS A 1046 -5.56 19.31 -0.66
C CYS A 1046 -6.43 20.34 0.06
N TYR A 1047 -6.23 20.54 1.37
CA TYR A 1047 -7.06 21.42 2.20
C TYR A 1047 -7.09 22.87 1.68
N HIS A 1048 -5.90 23.41 1.39
CA HIS A 1048 -5.72 24.81 1.01
C HIS A 1048 -6.15 25.11 -0.44
N MET A 1049 -5.96 24.15 -1.36
CA MET A 1049 -6.34 24.34 -2.78
C MET A 1049 -7.86 24.19 -3.01
N ILE A 1050 -8.51 23.30 -2.25
CA ILE A 1050 -9.96 23.08 -2.33
C ILE A 1050 -10.76 24.21 -1.69
N GLY A 1051 -10.15 24.97 -0.76
CA GLY A 1051 -10.85 26.02 -0.02
C GLY A 1051 -11.70 25.47 1.13
N LEU A 1052 -11.26 24.36 1.75
CA LEU A 1052 -11.85 23.90 3.02
C LEU A 1052 -11.66 24.95 4.12
N ARG A 1053 -12.47 24.87 5.18
CA ARG A 1053 -12.62 25.96 6.16
C ARG A 1053 -11.30 26.38 6.80
N SER A 1054 -10.85 27.60 6.52
CA SER A 1054 -9.50 28.09 6.88
C SER A 1054 -9.46 29.20 7.93
N GLU A 1055 -10.60 29.51 8.56
CA GLU A 1055 -10.73 30.56 9.59
C GLU A 1055 -9.87 30.30 10.84
N GLU A 1056 -9.83 29.05 11.31
CA GLU A 1056 -8.96 28.61 12.39
C GLU A 1056 -8.05 27.46 11.95
N VAL A 1057 -6.81 27.49 12.45
CA VAL A 1057 -5.87 26.35 12.38
C VAL A 1057 -6.43 25.10 13.10
N SER A 1058 -7.42 25.26 14.00
CA SER A 1058 -8.05 24.14 14.70
C SER A 1058 -8.75 23.16 13.74
N PHE A 1059 -9.47 23.66 12.72
CA PHE A 1059 -10.18 22.82 11.74
C PHE A 1059 -9.22 22.03 10.84
N PHE A 1060 -8.09 22.64 10.45
CA PHE A 1060 -7.04 21.97 9.68
C PHE A 1060 -6.38 20.83 10.47
N LEU A 1061 -6.04 21.07 11.75
CA LEU A 1061 -5.43 20.05 12.60
C LEU A 1061 -6.40 18.90 12.94
N LYS A 1062 -7.68 19.21 13.15
CA LYS A 1062 -8.76 18.20 13.30
C LYS A 1062 -8.91 17.35 12.03
N PHE A 1063 -8.92 17.97 10.85
CA PHE A 1063 -8.97 17.28 9.56
C PHE A 1063 -7.78 16.33 9.35
N LEU A 1064 -6.55 16.80 9.57
CA LEU A 1064 -5.35 15.96 9.49
C LEU A 1064 -5.37 14.82 10.51
N LEU A 1065 -5.84 15.07 11.74
CA LEU A 1065 -5.98 14.05 12.77
C LEU A 1065 -6.91 12.91 12.32
N VAL A 1066 -8.09 13.24 11.77
CA VAL A 1066 -9.04 12.22 11.29
C VAL A 1066 -8.47 11.44 10.11
N LEU A 1067 -7.84 12.10 9.13
CA LEU A 1067 -7.22 11.41 7.98
C LEU A 1067 -6.12 10.43 8.39
N VAL A 1068 -5.22 10.85 9.29
CA VAL A 1068 -4.15 9.99 9.80
C VAL A 1068 -4.73 8.84 10.62
N LEU A 1069 -5.68 9.12 11.52
CA LEU A 1069 -6.28 8.11 12.40
C LEU A 1069 -7.11 7.08 11.60
N PHE A 1070 -7.82 7.49 10.56
CA PHE A 1070 -8.50 6.60 9.63
C PHE A 1070 -7.51 5.68 8.90
N ASN A 1071 -6.44 6.23 8.29
CA ASN A 1071 -5.45 5.42 7.56
C ASN A 1071 -4.71 4.43 8.49
N LEU A 1072 -4.43 4.84 9.73
CA LEU A 1072 -3.90 3.97 10.77
C LEU A 1072 -4.89 2.85 11.16
N THR A 1073 -6.20 3.15 11.26
CA THR A 1073 -7.25 2.16 11.58
C THR A 1073 -7.43 1.14 10.45
N ALA A 1074 -7.50 1.60 9.21
CA ALA A 1074 -7.54 0.75 8.02
C ALA A 1074 -6.30 -0.17 7.93
N SER A 1075 -5.11 0.37 8.20
CA SER A 1075 -3.86 -0.39 8.23
C SER A 1075 -3.82 -1.42 9.36
N ALA A 1076 -4.26 -1.05 10.58
CA ALA A 1076 -4.35 -1.99 11.70
C ALA A 1076 -5.31 -3.16 11.39
N CYS A 1077 -6.46 -2.87 10.75
CA CYS A 1077 -7.40 -3.91 10.31
C CYS A 1077 -6.78 -4.82 9.24
N CYS A 1078 -6.13 -4.26 8.21
CA CYS A 1078 -5.43 -5.05 7.18
C CYS A 1078 -4.30 -5.90 7.77
N MET A 1079 -3.54 -5.36 8.74
CA MET A 1079 -2.46 -6.08 9.43
C MET A 1079 -3.01 -7.22 10.31
N MET A 1080 -4.16 -7.04 10.96
CA MET A 1080 -4.85 -8.10 11.69
C MET A 1080 -5.23 -9.26 10.75
N LEU A 1081 -5.83 -8.96 9.59
CA LEU A 1081 -6.15 -9.97 8.57
C LEU A 1081 -4.90 -10.68 8.03
N ALA A 1082 -3.83 -9.94 7.74
CA ALA A 1082 -2.54 -10.49 7.31
C ALA A 1082 -1.93 -11.50 8.30
N ILE A 1083 -2.16 -11.29 9.60
CA ILE A 1083 -1.71 -12.17 10.68
C ILE A 1083 -2.62 -13.39 10.81
N MET A 1084 -3.94 -13.20 10.69
CA MET A 1084 -4.93 -14.26 10.81
C MET A 1084 -4.80 -15.34 9.72
N PHE A 1085 -4.73 -14.94 8.46
CA PHE A 1085 -4.70 -15.86 7.32
C PHE A 1085 -3.27 -16.27 6.95
N ARG A 1086 -3.07 -17.52 6.50
CA ARG A 1086 -1.74 -18.01 6.07
C ARG A 1086 -1.37 -17.53 4.66
N ASN A 1087 -2.36 -17.44 3.77
CA ASN A 1087 -2.15 -17.21 2.34
C ASN A 1087 -2.45 -15.74 2.00
N GLY A 1088 -1.45 -15.01 1.52
CA GLY A 1088 -1.57 -13.57 1.25
C GLY A 1088 -2.70 -13.21 0.28
N SER A 1089 -2.98 -14.05 -0.72
CA SER A 1089 -4.07 -13.86 -1.69
C SER A 1089 -5.46 -13.93 -1.03
N GLN A 1090 -5.68 -14.88 -0.11
CA GLN A 1090 -6.94 -15.00 0.64
C GLN A 1090 -7.14 -13.81 1.57
N ALA A 1091 -6.07 -13.37 2.25
CA ALA A 1091 -6.09 -12.20 3.10
C ALA A 1091 -6.39 -10.91 2.30
N THR A 1092 -5.81 -10.79 1.10
CA THR A 1092 -6.03 -9.67 0.16
C THR A 1092 -7.48 -9.64 -0.34
N LEU A 1093 -8.04 -10.77 -0.74
CA LEU A 1093 -9.44 -10.88 -1.15
C LEU A 1093 -10.39 -10.43 -0.02
N LEU A 1094 -10.17 -10.94 1.20
CA LEU A 1094 -11.02 -10.59 2.34
C LEU A 1094 -10.87 -9.12 2.78
N ALA A 1095 -9.67 -8.55 2.74
CA ALA A 1095 -9.47 -7.14 3.06
C ALA A 1095 -10.14 -6.21 2.02
N THR A 1096 -10.09 -6.54 0.73
CA THR A 1096 -10.81 -5.79 -0.32
C THR A 1096 -12.32 -5.87 -0.11
N LEU A 1097 -12.86 -7.05 0.19
CA LEU A 1097 -14.30 -7.23 0.48
C LEU A 1097 -14.72 -6.48 1.74
N LEU A 1098 -13.90 -6.50 2.80
CA LEU A 1098 -14.16 -5.73 4.02
C LEU A 1098 -14.12 -4.22 3.76
N MET A 1099 -13.15 -3.72 2.97
CA MET A 1099 -13.06 -2.29 2.64
C MET A 1099 -14.25 -1.81 1.79
N LEU A 1100 -14.76 -2.64 0.88
CA LEU A 1100 -16.00 -2.37 0.14
C LEU A 1100 -17.23 -2.33 1.06
N PHE A 1101 -17.27 -3.20 2.07
CA PHE A 1101 -18.35 -3.23 3.06
C PHE A 1101 -18.31 -2.00 4.00
N GLU A 1102 -17.13 -1.65 4.51
CA GLU A 1102 -16.87 -0.42 5.27
C GLU A 1102 -17.35 0.81 4.51
N MET A 1103 -16.95 0.93 3.24
CA MET A 1103 -17.34 2.04 2.36
C MET A 1103 -18.87 2.12 2.15
N LEU A 1104 -19.58 0.98 2.08
CA LEU A 1104 -21.04 0.95 1.94
C LEU A 1104 -21.76 1.54 3.18
N PHE A 1105 -21.25 1.28 4.38
CA PHE A 1105 -21.81 1.81 5.64
C PHE A 1105 -21.27 3.19 6.03
N GLY A 1106 -20.41 3.81 5.21
CA GLY A 1106 -19.82 5.13 5.39
C GLY A 1106 -20.78 6.34 5.38
N GLY A 1107 -22.09 6.13 5.51
CA GLY A 1107 -23.12 7.17 5.65
C GLY A 1107 -23.54 7.91 4.37
N LEU A 1108 -22.67 7.97 3.36
CA LEU A 1108 -22.98 8.63 2.08
C LEU A 1108 -23.79 7.74 1.11
N LEU A 1109 -23.38 6.48 0.91
CA LEU A 1109 -24.05 5.56 -0.01
C LEU A 1109 -25.36 4.98 0.54
N LEU A 1110 -25.49 4.96 1.86
CA LEU A 1110 -26.63 4.40 2.59
C LEU A 1110 -26.95 5.33 3.75
N ASN A 1111 -28.05 6.08 3.64
CA ASN A 1111 -28.48 7.06 4.64
C ASN A 1111 -28.61 6.38 6.02
N ARG A 1112 -28.03 7.00 7.05
CA ARG A 1112 -27.96 6.41 8.39
C ARG A 1112 -29.33 6.04 8.95
N GLY A 1113 -30.33 6.90 8.74
CA GLY A 1113 -31.68 6.79 9.30
C GLY A 1113 -32.59 5.76 8.62
N THR A 1114 -32.22 5.23 7.44
CA THR A 1114 -33.05 4.24 6.71
C THR A 1114 -32.58 2.80 6.92
N VAL A 1115 -31.46 2.58 7.61
CA VAL A 1115 -30.94 1.23 7.89
C VAL A 1115 -31.80 0.53 8.95
N PRO A 1116 -32.25 -0.72 8.71
CA PRO A 1116 -33.14 -1.42 9.63
C PRO A 1116 -32.44 -1.71 10.99
N PRO A 1117 -33.17 -1.72 12.12
CA PRO A 1117 -32.56 -1.81 13.45
C PRO A 1117 -31.61 -3.00 13.67
N TRP A 1118 -31.86 -4.15 13.02
CA TRP A 1118 -31.00 -5.33 13.10
C TRP A 1118 -29.62 -5.15 12.45
N ALA A 1119 -29.45 -4.14 11.59
CA ALA A 1119 -28.22 -3.82 10.86
C ALA A 1119 -27.49 -2.58 11.40
N ASN A 1120 -28.09 -1.83 12.35
CA ASN A 1120 -27.54 -0.57 12.86
C ASN A 1120 -26.12 -0.72 13.43
N TRP A 1121 -25.84 -1.83 14.12
CA TRP A 1121 -24.51 -2.15 14.65
C TRP A 1121 -23.40 -2.22 13.58
N LEU A 1122 -23.72 -2.41 12.31
CA LEU A 1122 -22.75 -2.42 11.20
C LEU A 1122 -22.25 -1.00 10.89
N GLN A 1123 -23.07 0.04 11.09
CA GLN A 1123 -22.63 1.44 11.03
C GLN A 1123 -21.65 1.74 12.16
N VAL A 1124 -21.99 1.30 13.39
CA VAL A 1124 -21.18 1.54 14.60
C VAL A 1124 -19.87 0.74 14.59
N LEU A 1125 -19.83 -0.41 13.90
CA LEU A 1125 -18.61 -1.17 13.65
C LEU A 1125 -17.71 -0.53 12.58
N SER A 1126 -18.28 0.31 11.70
CA SER A 1126 -17.55 0.87 10.57
C SER A 1126 -16.67 2.05 10.95
N PHE A 1127 -15.36 1.89 10.77
CA PHE A 1127 -14.40 3.00 10.91
C PHE A 1127 -14.54 4.00 9.77
N PHE A 1128 -15.10 3.60 8.62
CA PHE A 1128 -15.46 4.53 7.54
C PHE A 1128 -16.62 5.46 7.95
N ASN A 1129 -17.65 4.95 8.64
CA ASN A 1129 -18.76 5.77 9.15
C ASN A 1129 -18.25 6.86 10.11
N ALA A 1130 -17.45 6.46 11.10
CA ALA A 1130 -16.88 7.39 12.10
C ALA A 1130 -15.93 8.43 11.48
N ALA A 1131 -15.12 8.05 10.49
CA ALA A 1131 -14.26 9.01 9.79
C ALA A 1131 -15.05 10.00 8.93
N MET A 1132 -16.09 9.54 8.23
CA MET A 1132 -16.96 10.42 7.44
C MET A 1132 -17.73 11.40 8.31
N GLU A 1133 -18.31 10.95 9.42
CA GLU A 1133 -19.00 11.81 10.38
C GLU A 1133 -18.04 12.85 10.98
N ALA A 1134 -16.86 12.44 11.45
CA ALA A 1134 -15.86 13.37 11.99
C ALA A 1134 -15.34 14.39 10.95
N LEU A 1135 -15.15 14.00 9.69
CA LEU A 1135 -14.72 14.93 8.63
C LEU A 1135 -15.81 15.95 8.28
N ILE A 1136 -17.06 15.50 8.07
CA ILE A 1136 -18.14 16.40 7.66
C ILE A 1136 -18.59 17.33 8.79
N VAL A 1137 -18.64 16.84 10.04
CA VAL A 1137 -18.90 17.68 11.22
C VAL A 1137 -17.80 18.75 11.37
N ASN A 1138 -16.52 18.39 11.19
CA ASN A 1138 -15.42 19.36 11.29
C ASN A 1138 -15.47 20.49 10.26
N GLU A 1139 -15.88 20.21 9.02
CA GLU A 1139 -16.01 21.23 7.98
C GLU A 1139 -17.27 22.10 8.20
N VAL A 1140 -18.39 21.52 8.66
CA VAL A 1140 -19.74 22.10 8.55
C VAL A 1140 -20.29 22.66 9.88
N ASP A 1141 -19.69 22.34 11.03
CA ASP A 1141 -20.08 22.89 12.35
C ASP A 1141 -19.95 24.41 12.39
N GLY A 1142 -21.08 25.12 12.34
CA GLY A 1142 -21.12 26.59 12.31
C GLY A 1142 -20.98 27.24 10.92
N LEU A 1143 -21.01 26.47 9.82
CA LEU A 1143 -21.25 27.04 8.49
C LEU A 1143 -22.75 27.24 8.25
N THR A 1144 -23.11 28.30 7.52
CA THR A 1144 -24.41 28.49 6.88
C THR A 1144 -24.28 28.26 5.39
N LEU A 1145 -25.15 27.42 4.82
CA LEU A 1145 -25.14 27.09 3.40
C LEU A 1145 -26.31 27.80 2.70
N TYR A 1146 -26.03 28.40 1.54
CA TYR A 1146 -26.98 29.24 0.82
C TYR A 1146 -27.62 28.45 -0.33
N GLU A 1147 -28.95 28.34 -0.34
CA GLU A 1147 -29.70 27.85 -1.52
C GLU A 1147 -30.61 28.95 -2.08
N THR A 1148 -30.35 29.38 -3.33
CA THR A 1148 -31.26 30.23 -4.10
C THR A 1148 -32.20 29.35 -4.93
N LYS A 1149 -33.47 29.24 -4.52
CA LYS A 1149 -34.47 28.38 -5.17
C LYS A 1149 -35.79 29.11 -5.36
N TYR A 1150 -36.33 29.07 -6.58
CA TYR A 1150 -37.58 29.76 -6.94
C TYR A 1150 -37.60 31.27 -6.61
N GLY A 1151 -36.43 31.93 -6.60
CA GLY A 1151 -36.30 33.34 -6.25
C GLY A 1151 -36.18 33.64 -4.75
N LEU A 1152 -36.18 32.62 -3.88
CA LEU A 1152 -35.95 32.75 -2.44
C LEU A 1152 -34.53 32.29 -2.09
N SER A 1153 -33.77 33.12 -1.37
CA SER A 1153 -32.53 32.70 -0.70
C SER A 1153 -32.87 32.08 0.66
N ILE A 1154 -32.51 30.81 0.85
CA ILE A 1154 -32.71 30.08 2.10
C ILE A 1154 -31.34 29.81 2.72
N ASP A 1155 -31.09 30.45 3.86
CA ASP A 1155 -29.91 30.22 4.69
C ASP A 1155 -30.16 28.96 5.53
N VAL A 1156 -29.50 27.85 5.20
CA VAL A 1156 -29.63 26.59 5.92
C VAL A 1156 -28.41 26.37 6.83
N PRO A 1157 -28.55 26.39 8.17
CA PRO A 1157 -27.45 26.08 9.06
C PRO A 1157 -26.96 24.65 8.85
N GLY A 1158 -25.64 24.46 8.76
CA GLY A 1158 -25.02 23.17 8.46
C GLY A 1158 -25.45 22.02 9.39
N ALA A 1159 -25.74 22.33 10.66
CA ALA A 1159 -26.27 21.38 11.64
C ALA A 1159 -27.62 20.76 11.23
N VAL A 1160 -28.50 21.50 10.53
CA VAL A 1160 -29.79 20.99 10.03
C VAL A 1160 -29.58 20.00 8.89
N ILE A 1161 -28.60 20.27 8.02
CA ILE A 1161 -28.22 19.38 6.92
C ILE A 1161 -27.55 18.11 7.47
N LEU A 1162 -26.63 18.24 8.44
CA LEU A 1162 -26.04 17.09 9.14
C LEU A 1162 -27.12 16.18 9.75
N GLN A 1163 -28.10 16.76 10.46
CA GLN A 1163 -29.22 16.01 11.03
C GLN A 1163 -30.09 15.33 9.94
N THR A 1164 -30.23 15.94 8.76
CA THR A 1164 -30.98 15.37 7.62
C THR A 1164 -30.30 14.12 7.03
N PHE A 1165 -28.97 14.05 7.07
CA PHE A 1165 -28.20 12.84 6.73
C PHE A 1165 -28.06 11.85 7.90
N GLY A 1166 -28.55 12.21 9.10
CA GLY A 1166 -28.47 11.40 10.32
C GLY A 1166 -27.12 11.49 11.06
N PHE A 1167 -26.31 12.50 10.76
CA PHE A 1167 -25.08 12.81 11.48
C PHE A 1167 -25.37 13.70 12.70
N ASP A 1168 -24.65 13.47 13.80
CA ASP A 1168 -24.73 14.27 15.02
C ASP A 1168 -23.65 15.37 14.98
N ALA A 1169 -24.09 16.62 14.86
CA ALA A 1169 -23.22 17.79 14.79
C ALA A 1169 -22.29 18.00 16.01
N ARG A 1170 -22.46 17.23 17.10
CA ARG A 1170 -21.57 17.26 18.28
C ARG A 1170 -20.70 16.00 18.43
N ALA A 1171 -20.78 15.04 17.51
CA ALA A 1171 -20.15 13.74 17.66
C ALA A 1171 -18.63 13.71 17.38
N PHE A 1172 -18.04 14.75 16.78
CA PHE A 1172 -16.61 14.79 16.37
C PHE A 1172 -15.64 14.09 17.34
N TRP A 1173 -15.63 14.45 18.63
CA TRP A 1173 -14.72 13.85 19.61
C TRP A 1173 -15.08 12.41 19.97
N LYS A 1174 -16.37 12.06 19.99
CA LYS A 1174 -16.86 10.68 20.19
C LYS A 1174 -16.37 9.80 19.03
N ASP A 1175 -16.45 10.28 17.79
CA ASP A 1175 -16.09 9.47 16.62
C ASP A 1175 -14.56 9.35 16.46
N VAL A 1176 -13.79 10.40 16.82
CA VAL A 1176 -12.32 10.32 16.99
C VAL A 1176 -11.93 9.31 18.09
N ILE A 1177 -12.66 9.25 19.20
CA ILE A 1177 -12.43 8.25 20.26
C ILE A 1177 -12.80 6.84 19.78
N VAL A 1178 -13.88 6.67 19.02
CA VAL A 1178 -14.27 5.39 18.39
C VAL A 1178 -13.17 4.90 17.43
N LEU A 1179 -12.69 5.76 16.53
CA LEU A 1179 -11.58 5.46 15.61
C LEU A 1179 -10.31 5.03 16.36
N ALA A 1180 -9.92 5.78 17.40
CA ALA A 1180 -8.75 5.43 18.22
C ALA A 1180 -8.95 4.09 18.97
N GLY A 1181 -10.15 3.85 19.49
CA GLY A 1181 -10.53 2.59 20.12
C GLY A 1181 -10.48 1.39 19.16
N MET A 1182 -10.98 1.57 17.93
CA MET A 1182 -10.91 0.57 16.86
C MET A 1182 -9.46 0.28 16.45
N ASN A 1183 -8.63 1.31 16.26
CA ASN A 1183 -7.21 1.16 15.96
C ASN A 1183 -6.49 0.30 17.02
N VAL A 1184 -6.62 0.68 18.30
CA VAL A 1184 -6.02 -0.07 19.41
C VAL A 1184 -6.61 -1.47 19.51
N GLY A 1185 -7.92 -1.64 19.28
CA GLY A 1185 -8.61 -2.92 19.24
C GLY A 1185 -8.01 -3.87 18.20
N PHE A 1186 -7.90 -3.46 16.94
CA PHE A 1186 -7.33 -4.27 15.86
C PHE A 1186 -5.85 -4.61 16.12
N LEU A 1187 -5.06 -3.68 16.68
CA LEU A 1187 -3.68 -3.94 17.06
C LEU A 1187 -3.55 -4.95 18.21
N VAL A 1188 -4.40 -4.85 19.24
CA VAL A 1188 -4.41 -5.82 20.35
C VAL A 1188 -4.87 -7.19 19.87
N LEU A 1189 -5.92 -7.27 19.05
CA LEU A 1189 -6.40 -8.53 18.46
C LEU A 1189 -5.35 -9.19 17.55
N GLY A 1190 -4.73 -8.43 16.65
CA GLY A 1190 -3.63 -8.93 15.80
C GLY A 1190 -2.43 -9.40 16.61
N GLY A 1191 -2.01 -8.62 17.62
CA GLY A 1191 -0.90 -8.96 18.52
C GLY A 1191 -1.17 -10.19 19.40
N LEU A 1192 -2.41 -10.38 19.85
CA LEU A 1192 -2.85 -11.59 20.55
C LEU A 1192 -2.89 -12.80 19.60
N TRP A 1193 -3.41 -12.64 18.38
CA TRP A 1193 -3.45 -13.73 17.41
C TRP A 1193 -2.06 -14.22 17.01
N LEU A 1194 -1.11 -13.28 16.81
CA LEU A 1194 0.30 -13.60 16.54
C LEU A 1194 0.94 -14.40 17.69
N GLN A 1195 0.64 -14.05 18.94
CA GLN A 1195 1.17 -14.75 20.11
C GLN A 1195 0.54 -16.15 20.26
N LEU A 1196 -0.78 -16.24 20.19
CA LEU A 1196 -1.55 -17.45 20.51
C LEU A 1196 -1.60 -18.47 19.37
N PHE A 1197 -1.96 -18.04 18.16
CA PHE A 1197 -2.30 -18.92 17.03
C PHE A 1197 -1.20 -19.03 15.96
N VAL A 1198 -0.41 -17.97 15.72
CA VAL A 1198 0.73 -18.02 14.76
C VAL A 1198 1.96 -18.64 15.41
N ARG A 1199 1.84 -19.92 15.75
CA ARG A 1199 2.94 -20.79 16.20
C ARG A 1199 3.49 -21.58 15.01
N GLU A 1200 4.68 -22.13 15.18
CA GLU A 1200 5.15 -23.27 14.39
C GLU A 1200 4.06 -24.36 14.35
N ARG A 1201 3.71 -24.83 13.16
CA ARG A 1201 3.05 -26.13 12.95
C ARG A 1201 4.06 -27.04 12.28
N LYS A 1202 4.49 -28.07 13.00
CA LYS A 1202 5.28 -29.21 12.55
C LYS A 1202 4.66 -30.48 13.14
#